data_AF-A0A9D9Q9C2-F1
#
_entry.id   AF-A0A9D9Q9C2-F1
#
_cell.length_a   1.000
_cell.length_b   1.000
_cell.length_c   1.000
_cell.angle_alpha   90.00
_cell.angle_beta   90.00
_cell.angle_gamma   90.00
#
_symmetry.space_group_name_H-M   'P 1'
#
loop_
_entity.id
_entity.type
_entity.pdbx_description
1 polymer ?
#
loop_
_entity_poly.entity_id
_entity_poly.type
_entity_poly.pdbx_seq_one_letter_code
_entity_poly.pdbx_strand_id
1 'polypeptide(L)'
;MKKIHYLLMTAVAALVAFTACQKEPEQQDDANAFGKFKLSEIVDAASTAYKAWEESEEFPESFTLGDKTATIAQYQNAICQALVNINAGKTEDITVITVKPADHPERDSYDKETIAIANGPKNGDETEDLVNVAQRLIERMTKDLKVPNQTNFTRNGSAIAFSTDRATIVISRALANYKKDGKLGETIDAGYKGASNTLKAFAKELVKYLDIWESTVGTVDADGSHCTSNNTAWENVHFIPIEYSGGYKDGTMYSEYYQPYYHVKVDNKEYTSAECWSIAAQGIMDLVTLEGSSLMQPTRNPFIHTMGNGKTLDEPIPTPAEYVITTGWGKWPWYENTNDGGKVINFSESNPCTVEFLAHELGWYLTRCTTLDPPAIGNFQEFGTSESTINFNGYAGQISAMRTFLIMIRFYDYLLKNNITENVWDAVKDVHLNYDLYGVDMPDIELKTSKLDFDCTEQTKEAKFSAKKAWTATATESWITIEPSSGEAGDITIKITCAANSGDARQGKVIVKGGNVTDGLEITVNQEQYTEPVTATIKDFAQEYVKIIDQWATHVGTINRLSNWELAKDGDQDIVENAHYVPNDFTITVGGKTLKTGDMLETALRSYLLLRGWDGNETELAGLGKIPTTTPVDINAPLPKAHDFTFGSPLIETSNGGYFFMLVNGQEVYGQADLKVLDNWAQRALNWPFTHDKVHSNLCGYNSGQLEGYGGCFSSGRALLTYAFFFKYML
;
A
#
# COMPACT_ATOMS: atom_id res chain seq x y z
N MET A 1 41.70 -27.60 93.11
CA MET A 1 41.61 -26.44 92.19
C MET A 1 42.67 -26.43 91.07
N LYS A 2 42.93 -27.56 90.37
CA LYS A 2 43.69 -27.59 89.10
C LYS A 2 43.23 -28.73 88.15
N LYS A 3 41.95 -29.13 88.21
CA LYS A 3 41.37 -30.18 87.33
C LYS A 3 40.05 -29.80 86.63
N ILE A 4 39.53 -28.59 86.83
CA ILE A 4 38.31 -28.10 86.13
C ILE A 4 38.64 -27.11 84.99
N HIS A 5 39.86 -26.55 84.94
CA HIS A 5 40.29 -25.69 83.82
C HIS A 5 40.83 -26.46 82.59
N TYR A 6 41.22 -27.73 82.71
CA TYR A 6 41.75 -28.52 81.58
C TYR A 6 40.68 -29.24 80.76
N LEU A 7 39.43 -29.32 81.26
CA LEU A 7 38.31 -29.94 80.55
C LEU A 7 37.51 -28.94 79.68
N LEU A 8 37.66 -27.63 79.89
CA LEU A 8 37.05 -26.62 79.02
C LEU A 8 37.90 -26.26 77.79
N MET A 9 39.22 -26.46 77.81
CA MET A 9 40.08 -26.13 76.65
C MET A 9 40.18 -27.25 75.59
N THR A 10 39.96 -28.52 75.94
CA THR A 10 39.92 -29.62 74.96
C THR A 10 38.59 -29.70 74.19
N ALA A 11 37.51 -29.14 74.71
CA ALA A 11 36.22 -29.07 74.00
C ALA A 11 36.20 -27.96 72.92
N VAL A 12 36.97 -26.88 73.09
CA VAL A 12 37.01 -25.78 72.11
C VAL A 12 37.94 -26.10 70.91
N ALA A 13 39.01 -26.87 71.10
CA ALA A 13 39.91 -27.24 70.00
C ALA A 13 39.37 -28.37 69.10
N ALA A 14 38.52 -29.27 69.62
CA ALA A 14 37.90 -30.32 68.81
C ALA A 14 36.72 -29.79 67.95
N LEU A 15 36.10 -28.66 68.33
CA LEU A 15 35.03 -28.04 67.54
C LEU A 15 35.57 -27.19 66.37
N VAL A 16 36.80 -26.68 66.46
CA VAL A 16 37.44 -25.86 65.40
C VAL A 16 38.15 -26.72 64.34
N ALA A 17 38.52 -27.97 64.66
CA ALA A 17 39.19 -28.87 63.71
C ALA A 17 38.24 -29.75 62.88
N PHE A 18 36.93 -29.78 63.19
CA PHE A 18 35.92 -30.52 62.39
C PHE A 18 35.13 -29.64 61.41
N THR A 19 35.30 -28.31 61.44
CA THR A 19 34.65 -27.36 60.53
C THR A 19 35.55 -26.85 59.40
N ALA A 20 36.80 -27.32 59.30
CA ALA A 20 37.79 -26.83 58.33
C ALA A 20 38.31 -27.89 57.34
N CYS A 21 37.63 -29.03 57.21
CA CYS A 21 38.02 -30.05 56.23
C CYS A 21 36.85 -30.93 55.77
N GLN A 22 35.76 -30.30 55.34
CA GLN A 22 35.13 -30.77 54.11
C GLN A 22 35.47 -29.71 53.08
N LYS A 23 36.26 -30.10 52.07
CA LYS A 23 36.19 -29.43 50.78
C LYS A 23 34.70 -29.27 50.50
N GLU A 24 34.22 -28.04 50.40
CA GLU A 24 33.03 -27.80 49.58
C GLU A 24 33.26 -28.61 48.30
N PRO A 25 32.27 -29.38 47.82
CA PRO A 25 32.36 -29.83 46.44
C PRO A 25 32.66 -28.57 45.65
N GLU A 26 33.77 -28.57 44.88
CA GLU A 26 33.99 -27.52 43.89
C GLU A 26 32.64 -27.29 43.24
N GLN A 27 32.08 -26.09 43.46
CA GLN A 27 30.88 -25.67 42.79
C GLN A 27 31.33 -25.62 41.35
N GLN A 28 31.08 -26.72 40.64
CA GLN A 28 31.31 -26.81 39.22
C GLN A 28 30.35 -25.78 38.64
N ASP A 29 30.86 -24.57 38.43
CA ASP A 29 30.17 -23.55 37.67
C ASP A 29 29.74 -24.24 36.38
N ASP A 30 28.43 -24.43 36.21
CA ASP A 30 27.87 -24.95 34.98
C ASP A 30 28.32 -23.97 33.90
N ALA A 31 29.28 -24.39 33.06
CA ALA A 31 30.03 -23.50 32.16
C ALA A 31 29.14 -22.75 31.15
N ASN A 32 27.83 -23.01 31.14
CA ASN A 32 26.81 -22.42 30.27
C ASN A 32 25.68 -21.69 31.03
N ALA A 33 25.72 -21.53 32.36
CA ALA A 33 24.66 -20.85 33.10
C ALA A 33 24.68 -19.33 32.86
N PHE A 34 23.59 -18.76 32.34
CA PHE A 34 23.42 -17.30 32.18
C PHE A 34 23.06 -16.63 33.52
N GLY A 35 22.23 -17.30 34.33
CA GLY A 35 21.81 -16.83 35.64
C GLY A 35 20.70 -17.68 36.22
N LYS A 36 20.35 -17.41 37.47
CA LYS A 36 19.25 -18.04 38.18
C LYS A 36 18.24 -16.96 38.57
N PHE A 37 17.00 -17.12 38.13
CA PHE A 37 15.96 -16.08 38.21
C PHE A 37 14.70 -16.63 38.86
N LYS A 38 13.93 -15.77 39.51
CA LYS A 38 12.65 -16.15 40.10
C LYS A 38 11.64 -16.41 39.00
N LEU A 39 10.74 -17.35 39.25
CA LEU A 39 9.61 -17.61 38.35
C LEU A 39 8.81 -16.34 38.05
N SER A 40 8.57 -15.50 39.06
CA SER A 40 7.84 -14.24 38.90
C SER A 40 8.55 -13.25 37.96
N GLU A 41 9.88 -13.17 37.99
CA GLU A 41 10.65 -12.27 37.13
C GLU A 41 10.53 -12.67 35.66
N ILE A 42 10.53 -13.98 35.37
CA ILE A 42 10.33 -14.50 34.01
C ILE A 42 8.89 -14.27 33.54
N VAL A 43 7.90 -14.49 34.41
CA VAL A 43 6.49 -14.22 34.09
C VAL A 43 6.25 -12.73 33.80
N ASP A 44 6.88 -11.84 34.58
CA ASP A 44 6.80 -10.39 34.36
C ASP A 44 7.45 -9.97 33.04
N ALA A 45 8.64 -10.49 32.74
CA ALA A 45 9.32 -10.25 31.47
C ALA A 45 8.50 -10.77 30.29
N ALA A 46 7.94 -11.97 30.40
CA ALA A 46 7.14 -12.58 29.33
C ALA A 46 5.84 -11.81 29.07
N SER A 47 5.16 -11.37 30.13
CA SER A 47 3.97 -10.52 30.02
C SER A 47 4.28 -9.18 29.35
N THR A 48 5.44 -8.58 29.66
CA THR A 48 5.88 -7.32 29.04
C THR A 48 6.23 -7.50 27.57
N ALA A 49 6.98 -8.56 27.26
CA ALA A 49 7.36 -8.94 25.90
C ALA A 49 6.14 -9.21 25.01
N TYR A 50 5.19 -9.99 25.54
CA TYR A 50 3.96 -10.30 24.83
C TYR A 50 3.14 -9.04 24.54
N LYS A 51 3.00 -8.15 25.52
CA LYS A 51 2.31 -6.87 25.31
C LYS A 51 2.99 -6.00 24.24
N ALA A 52 4.33 -5.92 24.25
CA ALA A 52 5.07 -5.19 23.23
C ALA A 52 4.84 -5.80 21.83
N TRP A 53 4.82 -7.13 21.72
CA TRP A 53 4.50 -7.81 20.47
C TRP A 53 3.05 -7.58 20.01
N GLU A 54 2.07 -7.50 20.93
CA GLU A 54 0.69 -7.11 20.59
C GLU A 54 0.57 -5.68 20.05
N GLU A 55 1.55 -4.82 20.37
CA GLU A 55 1.61 -3.43 19.92
C GLU A 55 2.36 -3.27 18.60
N SER A 56 3.50 -3.97 18.40
CA SER A 56 4.40 -3.76 17.26
C SER A 56 4.51 -4.93 16.28
N GLU A 57 3.96 -6.11 16.62
CA GLU A 57 4.11 -7.38 15.87
C GLU A 57 5.56 -7.88 15.72
N GLU A 58 6.51 -7.16 16.32
CA GLU A 58 7.91 -7.51 16.42
C GLU A 58 8.20 -7.97 17.85
N PHE A 59 8.74 -9.17 17.98
CA PHE A 59 9.16 -9.66 19.29
C PHE A 59 10.49 -8.98 19.66
N PRO A 60 10.68 -8.49 20.90
CA PRO A 60 11.87 -7.75 21.25
C PRO A 60 13.17 -8.55 21.01
N GLU A 61 14.23 -7.90 20.54
CA GLU A 61 15.53 -8.58 20.34
C GLU A 61 16.27 -8.87 21.65
N SER A 62 15.88 -8.18 22.74
CA SER A 62 16.44 -8.36 24.08
C SER A 62 15.39 -8.18 25.18
N PHE A 63 15.61 -8.84 26.32
CA PHE A 63 14.67 -8.88 27.45
C PHE A 63 15.37 -8.59 28.76
N THR A 64 14.70 -7.88 29.65
CA THR A 64 15.21 -7.71 31.02
C THR A 64 14.74 -8.89 31.88
N LEU A 65 15.68 -9.68 32.39
CA LEU A 65 15.44 -10.73 33.38
C LEU A 65 16.18 -10.34 34.66
N GLY A 66 15.43 -9.92 35.68
CA GLY A 66 16.02 -9.35 36.90
C GLY A 66 16.84 -8.10 36.59
N ASP A 67 18.14 -8.14 36.89
CA ASP A 67 19.12 -7.08 36.62
C ASP A 67 19.93 -7.29 35.33
N LYS A 68 19.61 -8.33 34.54
CA LYS A 68 20.38 -8.70 33.34
C LYS A 68 19.57 -8.52 32.05
N THR A 69 20.28 -8.21 30.97
CA THR A 69 19.74 -8.22 29.61
C THR A 69 19.99 -9.59 28.97
N ALA A 70 18.91 -10.31 28.69
CA ALA A 70 18.90 -11.62 28.06
C ALA A 70 18.68 -11.51 26.54
N THR A 71 19.29 -12.40 25.77
CA THR A 71 19.02 -12.59 24.34
C THR A 71 17.69 -13.31 24.13
N ILE A 72 17.14 -13.25 22.91
CA ILE A 72 15.93 -14.03 22.55
C ILE A 72 16.07 -15.52 22.84
N ALA A 73 17.26 -16.10 22.64
CA ALA A 73 17.51 -17.51 22.88
C ALA A 73 17.50 -17.87 24.38
N GLN A 74 18.01 -16.98 25.23
CA GLN A 74 17.94 -17.12 26.69
C GLN A 74 16.51 -16.90 27.20
N TYR A 75 15.78 -15.96 26.59
CA TYR A 75 14.36 -15.74 26.87
C TYR A 75 13.51 -16.98 26.54
N GLN A 76 13.71 -17.58 25.36
CA GLN A 76 13.03 -18.81 24.94
C GLN A 76 13.29 -19.97 25.93
N ASN A 77 14.53 -20.11 26.41
CA ASN A 77 14.86 -21.07 27.45
C ASN A 77 14.11 -20.78 28.78
N ALA A 78 14.06 -19.52 29.20
CA ALA A 78 13.41 -19.10 30.44
C ALA A 78 11.90 -19.35 30.41
N ILE A 79 11.19 -18.92 29.36
CA ILE A 79 9.73 -19.04 29.28
C ILE A 79 9.27 -20.50 29.19
N CYS A 80 10.03 -21.35 28.49
CA CYS A 80 9.71 -22.78 28.42
C CYS A 80 9.78 -23.41 29.81
N GLN A 81 10.86 -23.12 30.56
CA GLN A 81 11.01 -23.62 31.93
C GLN A 81 9.93 -23.08 32.86
N ALA A 82 9.55 -21.81 32.72
CA ALA A 82 8.49 -21.19 33.51
C ALA A 82 7.14 -21.89 33.28
N LEU A 83 6.75 -22.12 32.02
CA LEU A 83 5.50 -22.81 31.70
C LEU A 83 5.46 -24.23 32.29
N VAL A 84 6.55 -24.99 32.15
CA VAL A 84 6.65 -26.35 32.69
C VAL A 84 6.57 -26.36 34.21
N ASN A 85 7.25 -25.42 34.88
CA ASN A 85 7.21 -25.32 36.34
C ASN A 85 5.83 -24.93 36.85
N ILE A 86 5.17 -23.93 36.23
CA ILE A 86 3.81 -23.52 36.59
C ILE A 86 2.83 -24.68 36.43
N ASN A 87 2.88 -25.40 35.31
CA ASN A 87 2.02 -26.55 35.08
C ASN A 87 2.25 -27.67 36.11
N ALA A 88 3.49 -27.83 36.59
CA ALA A 88 3.83 -28.78 37.65
C ALA A 88 3.55 -28.28 39.07
N GLY A 89 3.02 -27.06 39.25
CA GLY A 89 2.79 -26.44 40.57
C GLY A 89 4.09 -26.09 41.32
N LYS A 90 5.19 -25.89 40.60
CA LYS A 90 6.51 -25.56 41.15
C LYS A 90 6.77 -24.06 41.12
N THR A 91 7.40 -23.55 42.18
CA THR A 91 7.76 -22.13 42.33
C THR A 91 9.27 -21.93 42.49
N GLU A 92 10.07 -22.94 42.13
CA GLU A 92 11.51 -22.89 42.26
C GLU A 92 12.15 -21.92 41.25
N ASP A 93 13.26 -21.30 41.66
CA ASP A 93 14.06 -20.45 40.79
C ASP A 93 14.58 -21.23 39.58
N ILE A 94 14.56 -20.59 38.42
CA ILE A 94 14.89 -21.18 37.13
C ILE A 94 16.32 -20.79 36.75
N THR A 95 17.16 -21.80 36.49
CA THR A 95 18.48 -21.60 35.90
C THR A 95 18.33 -21.45 34.39
N VAL A 96 18.59 -20.26 33.88
CA VAL A 96 18.61 -19.97 32.45
C VAL A 96 20.01 -20.26 31.91
N ILE A 97 20.08 -20.95 30.77
CA ILE A 97 21.33 -21.34 30.13
C ILE A 97 21.62 -20.48 28.88
N THR A 98 22.88 -20.36 28.53
CA THR A 98 23.33 -19.72 27.29
C THR A 98 23.27 -20.72 26.14
N VAL A 99 22.45 -20.42 25.14
CA VAL A 99 22.22 -21.25 23.95
C VAL A 99 22.35 -20.42 22.67
N LYS A 100 22.78 -21.04 21.58
CA LYS A 100 22.80 -20.42 20.25
C LYS A 100 21.37 -20.23 19.72
N PRO A 101 21.09 -19.17 18.93
CA PRO A 101 19.78 -18.99 18.30
C PRO A 101 19.49 -20.10 17.27
N ALA A 102 18.21 -20.26 16.95
CA ALA A 102 17.74 -21.13 15.87
C ALA A 102 18.21 -20.59 14.49
N ASP A 103 18.33 -21.48 13.50
CA ASP A 103 18.69 -21.08 12.13
C ASP A 103 17.46 -20.66 11.32
N HIS A 104 16.33 -21.31 11.59
CA HIS A 104 15.07 -21.14 10.87
C HIS A 104 13.89 -21.24 11.85
N PRO A 105 13.76 -20.31 12.82
CA PRO A 105 12.72 -20.37 13.84
C PRO A 105 11.28 -20.22 13.29
N GLU A 106 11.14 -19.81 12.02
CA GLU A 106 9.89 -19.56 11.31
C GLU A 106 9.22 -20.82 10.73
N ARG A 107 9.90 -21.98 10.76
CA ARG A 107 9.42 -23.21 10.11
C ARG A 107 8.21 -23.80 10.83
N ASP A 108 7.05 -23.56 10.25
CA ASP A 108 5.75 -23.90 10.82
C ASP A 108 4.87 -24.66 9.83
N SER A 109 4.13 -25.65 10.32
CA SER A 109 3.01 -26.27 9.59
C SER A 109 1.80 -26.52 10.49
N TYR A 110 1.72 -25.81 11.63
CA TYR A 110 0.62 -25.92 12.57
C TYR A 110 -0.61 -25.15 12.07
N ASP A 111 -1.73 -25.85 12.02
CA ASP A 111 -2.95 -25.46 11.30
C ASP A 111 -4.18 -25.33 12.21
N LYS A 112 -4.06 -25.57 13.53
CA LYS A 112 -5.15 -25.34 14.48
C LYS A 112 -5.12 -23.92 15.04
N GLU A 113 -6.31 -23.34 15.23
CA GLU A 113 -6.51 -22.03 15.87
C GLU A 113 -6.07 -22.04 17.33
N THR A 114 -6.27 -23.16 18.04
CA THR A 114 -5.90 -23.32 19.44
C THR A 114 -5.07 -24.58 19.67
N ILE A 115 -4.25 -24.54 20.73
CA ILE A 115 -3.51 -25.68 21.26
C ILE A 115 -3.92 -25.90 22.72
N ALA A 116 -3.99 -27.16 23.16
CA ALA A 116 -4.18 -27.45 24.58
C ALA A 116 -2.96 -26.99 25.40
N ILE A 117 -3.18 -26.49 26.61
CA ILE A 117 -2.08 -26.15 27.53
C ILE A 117 -1.33 -27.42 27.93
N ALA A 118 -2.07 -28.47 28.36
CA ALA A 118 -1.52 -29.76 28.76
C ALA A 118 -2.52 -30.90 28.47
N ASN A 119 -2.08 -31.95 27.78
CA ASN A 119 -2.89 -33.14 27.46
C ASN A 119 -2.28 -34.42 28.07
N GLY A 120 -2.16 -34.43 29.40
CA GLY A 120 -1.72 -35.60 30.18
C GLY A 120 -0.20 -35.75 30.31
N PRO A 121 0.28 -36.80 31.02
CA PRO A 121 1.67 -36.90 31.48
C PRO A 121 2.66 -37.48 30.46
N LYS A 122 2.25 -37.81 29.23
CA LYS A 122 3.11 -38.53 28.27
C LYS A 122 3.75 -37.59 27.25
N ASN A 123 5.04 -37.32 27.40
CA ASN A 123 5.87 -36.76 26.33
C ASN A 123 6.13 -37.85 25.27
N GLY A 124 5.40 -37.79 24.16
CA GLY A 124 5.53 -38.73 23.05
C GLY A 124 5.09 -38.11 21.73
N ASP A 125 5.54 -38.66 20.61
CA ASP A 125 5.43 -38.03 19.30
C ASP A 125 4.00 -37.62 18.90
N GLU A 126 2.97 -38.28 19.44
CA GLU A 126 1.54 -37.98 19.20
C GLU A 126 0.92 -36.95 20.17
N THR A 127 1.67 -36.48 21.18
CA THR A 127 1.19 -35.53 22.18
C THR A 127 1.36 -34.10 21.69
N GLU A 128 0.22 -33.45 21.43
CA GLU A 128 0.13 -32.11 20.90
C GLU A 128 -0.45 -31.14 21.95
N ASP A 129 0.42 -30.61 22.80
CA ASP A 129 0.09 -29.55 23.77
C ASP A 129 1.29 -28.66 24.05
N LEU A 130 1.02 -27.48 24.62
CA LEU A 130 2.03 -26.43 24.80
C LEU A 130 3.11 -26.80 25.83
N VAL A 131 2.75 -27.51 26.91
CA VAL A 131 3.71 -27.98 27.92
C VAL A 131 4.69 -28.98 27.32
N ASN A 132 4.22 -29.90 26.47
CA ASN A 132 5.08 -30.85 25.76
C ASN A 132 5.98 -30.16 24.72
N VAL A 133 5.47 -29.13 24.03
CA VAL A 133 6.30 -28.27 23.17
C VAL A 133 7.44 -27.64 23.99
N ALA A 134 7.13 -27.04 25.13
CA ALA A 134 8.14 -26.45 26.01
C ALA A 134 9.15 -27.47 26.53
N GLN A 135 8.71 -28.66 26.95
CA GLN A 135 9.59 -29.74 27.41
C GLN A 135 10.60 -30.16 26.34
N ARG A 136 10.14 -30.39 25.10
CA ARG A 136 11.03 -30.79 23.98
C ARG A 136 12.02 -29.69 23.61
N LEU A 137 11.59 -28.44 23.61
CA LEU A 137 12.47 -27.30 23.41
C LEU A 137 13.56 -27.27 24.50
N ILE A 138 13.20 -27.43 25.79
CA ILE A 138 14.16 -27.49 26.91
C ILE A 138 15.15 -28.64 26.73
N GLU A 139 14.67 -29.85 26.44
CA GLU A 139 15.50 -31.04 26.26
C GLU A 139 16.55 -30.82 25.15
N ARG A 140 16.13 -30.25 24.02
CA ARG A 140 17.04 -29.96 22.90
C ARG A 140 17.97 -28.80 23.17
N MET A 141 17.48 -27.71 23.76
CA MET A 141 18.33 -26.57 24.16
C MET A 141 19.43 -27.01 25.13
N THR A 142 19.12 -27.90 26.06
CA THR A 142 20.08 -28.42 27.05
C THR A 142 21.09 -29.36 26.40
N LYS A 143 20.64 -30.23 25.50
CA LYS A 143 21.49 -31.22 24.85
C LYS A 143 22.41 -30.61 23.78
N ASP A 144 21.85 -29.78 22.91
CA ASP A 144 22.50 -29.32 21.68
C ASP A 144 23.07 -27.89 21.85
N LEU A 145 22.83 -27.24 22.99
CA LEU A 145 23.20 -25.85 23.30
C LEU A 145 22.76 -24.86 22.21
N LYS A 146 21.62 -25.17 21.57
CA LYS A 146 21.03 -24.42 20.46
C LYS A 146 19.52 -24.51 20.54
N VAL A 147 18.84 -23.41 20.25
CA VAL A 147 17.38 -23.39 20.11
C VAL A 147 16.99 -24.16 18.84
N PRO A 148 16.09 -25.16 18.91
CA PRO A 148 15.55 -25.82 17.73
C PRO A 148 14.83 -24.84 16.80
N ASN A 149 14.65 -25.22 15.53
CA ASN A 149 13.82 -24.43 14.61
C ASN A 149 12.33 -24.58 14.91
N GLN A 150 11.92 -25.77 15.35
CA GLN A 150 10.52 -26.15 15.57
C GLN A 150 10.44 -27.35 16.51
N THR A 151 9.26 -27.58 17.08
CA THR A 151 8.88 -28.86 17.71
C THR A 151 8.01 -29.65 16.75
N ASN A 152 8.35 -30.91 16.51
CA ASN A 152 7.55 -31.79 15.67
C ASN A 152 6.66 -32.71 16.51
N PHE A 153 5.45 -32.95 16.01
CA PHE A 153 4.54 -33.98 16.50
C PHE A 153 3.86 -34.69 15.32
N THR A 154 3.37 -35.89 15.56
CA THR A 154 2.69 -36.74 14.60
C THR A 154 1.20 -36.60 14.79
N ARG A 155 0.50 -36.09 13.78
CA ARG A 155 -0.97 -36.04 13.73
C ARG A 155 -1.45 -36.86 12.54
N ASN A 156 -2.21 -37.92 12.79
CA ASN A 156 -2.74 -38.80 11.76
C ASN A 156 -1.64 -39.36 10.81
N GLY A 157 -0.44 -39.63 11.33
CA GLY A 157 0.69 -40.13 10.54
C GLY A 157 1.49 -39.06 9.78
N SER A 158 1.08 -37.79 9.85
CA SER A 158 1.81 -36.66 9.27
C SER A 158 2.62 -35.92 10.34
N ALA A 159 3.84 -35.51 10.00
CA ALA A 159 4.64 -34.63 10.84
C ALA A 159 4.12 -33.19 10.74
N ILE A 160 3.73 -32.62 11.87
CA ILE A 160 3.32 -31.23 12.03
C ILE A 160 4.42 -30.50 12.81
N ALA A 161 4.81 -29.33 12.30
CA ALA A 161 5.85 -28.48 12.87
C ALA A 161 5.20 -27.30 13.60
N PHE A 162 5.47 -27.17 14.90
CA PHE A 162 5.18 -25.97 15.67
C PHE A 162 6.45 -25.14 15.75
N SER A 163 6.49 -24.01 15.05
CA SER A 163 7.71 -23.21 14.93
C SER A 163 8.14 -22.63 16.28
N THR A 164 9.40 -22.26 16.36
CA THR A 164 9.94 -21.64 17.57
C THR A 164 9.42 -20.23 17.75
N ASP A 165 9.18 -19.50 16.66
CA ASP A 165 8.49 -18.22 16.71
C ASP A 165 7.09 -18.38 17.32
N ARG A 166 6.33 -19.39 16.86
CA ARG A 166 5.01 -19.71 17.43
C ARG A 166 5.10 -20.07 18.90
N ALA A 167 6.03 -20.95 19.28
CA ALA A 167 6.25 -21.32 20.68
C ALA A 167 6.58 -20.10 21.54
N THR A 168 7.40 -19.19 21.04
CA THR A 168 7.78 -17.98 21.78
C THR A 168 6.57 -17.12 22.11
N ILE A 169 5.72 -16.83 21.13
CA ILE A 169 4.51 -16.00 21.33
C ILE A 169 3.48 -16.73 22.20
N VAL A 170 3.14 -17.97 21.86
CA VAL A 170 2.04 -18.71 22.52
C VAL A 170 2.38 -19.04 23.98
N ILE A 171 3.64 -19.36 24.28
CA ILE A 171 4.09 -19.54 25.68
C ILE A 171 4.06 -18.21 26.43
N SER A 172 4.51 -17.11 25.82
CA SER A 172 4.48 -15.79 26.45
C SER A 172 3.04 -15.34 26.76
N ARG A 173 2.09 -15.63 25.85
CA ARG A 173 0.64 -15.44 26.05
C ARG A 173 0.12 -16.26 27.23
N ALA A 174 0.52 -17.54 27.34
CA ALA A 174 0.12 -18.40 28.45
C ALA A 174 0.62 -17.85 29.81
N LEU A 175 1.86 -17.36 29.85
CA LEU A 175 2.45 -16.76 31.05
C LEU A 175 1.78 -15.41 31.40
N ALA A 176 1.39 -14.62 30.41
CA ALA A 176 0.62 -13.39 30.61
C ALA A 176 -0.77 -13.67 31.21
N ASN A 177 -1.48 -14.70 30.71
CA ASN A 177 -2.75 -15.15 31.28
C ASN A 177 -2.58 -15.65 32.72
N TYR A 178 -1.52 -16.42 32.98
CA TYR A 178 -1.19 -16.87 34.34
C TYR A 178 -0.92 -15.70 35.28
N LYS A 179 -0.23 -14.65 34.83
CA LYS A 179 0.01 -13.44 35.64
C LYS A 179 -1.28 -12.75 36.04
N LYS A 180 -2.28 -12.70 35.14
CA LYS A 180 -3.57 -12.06 35.37
C LYS A 180 -4.43 -12.84 36.36
N ASP A 181 -4.59 -14.15 36.14
CA ASP A 181 -5.63 -14.95 36.78
C ASP A 181 -5.10 -16.08 37.69
N GLY A 182 -3.78 -16.25 37.77
CA GLY A 182 -3.12 -17.34 38.50
C GLY A 182 -3.37 -18.73 37.90
N LYS A 183 -3.88 -18.80 36.67
CA LYS A 183 -4.29 -20.04 35.97
C LYS A 183 -3.81 -20.02 34.53
N LEU A 184 -3.39 -21.18 34.01
CA LEU A 184 -2.97 -21.33 32.60
C LEU A 184 -4.14 -21.55 31.62
N GLY A 185 -5.28 -22.05 32.11
CA GLY A 185 -6.42 -22.44 31.25
C GLY A 185 -6.32 -23.88 30.72
N GLU A 186 -7.29 -24.29 29.92
CA GLU A 186 -7.32 -25.62 29.27
C GLU A 186 -6.72 -25.58 27.86
N THR A 187 -7.08 -24.55 27.08
CA THR A 187 -6.56 -24.29 25.73
C THR A 187 -6.09 -22.85 25.63
N ILE A 188 -5.30 -22.58 24.60
CA ILE A 188 -4.83 -21.23 24.28
C ILE A 188 -4.77 -21.03 22.76
N ASP A 189 -5.01 -19.79 22.34
CA ASP A 189 -4.81 -19.36 20.95
C ASP A 189 -3.37 -19.69 20.51
N ALA A 190 -3.24 -20.30 19.33
CA ALA A 190 -1.97 -20.73 18.75
C ALA A 190 -1.42 -19.76 17.68
N GLY A 191 -2.12 -18.68 17.35
CA GLY A 191 -1.71 -17.66 16.39
C GLY A 191 -0.50 -16.85 16.87
N TYR A 192 0.45 -16.56 15.97
CA TYR A 192 1.74 -15.95 16.32
C TYR A 192 2.33 -14.99 15.28
N LYS A 193 1.68 -14.82 14.12
CA LYS A 193 2.02 -13.79 13.14
C LYS A 193 1.05 -12.63 13.36
N GLY A 194 1.55 -11.40 13.20
CA GLY A 194 0.86 -10.15 13.52
C GLY A 194 -0.54 -9.99 12.90
N ALA A 195 -1.34 -9.12 13.53
CA ALA A 195 -2.76 -8.85 13.33
C ALA A 195 -3.60 -10.09 13.00
N SER A 196 -4.12 -10.73 14.05
CA SER A 196 -5.32 -11.58 13.90
C SER A 196 -6.34 -10.84 13.03
N ASN A 197 -6.97 -11.55 12.07
CA ASN A 197 -8.03 -11.07 11.18
C ASN A 197 -9.24 -10.58 11.97
N THR A 198 -9.08 -9.51 12.76
CA THR A 198 -10.00 -9.00 13.78
C THR A 198 -10.43 -7.58 13.49
N LEU A 199 -11.62 -7.22 13.96
CA LEU A 199 -12.15 -5.88 13.82
C LEU A 199 -11.27 -4.82 14.49
N LYS A 200 -10.55 -5.18 15.56
CA LYS A 200 -9.57 -4.32 16.25
C LYS A 200 -8.37 -4.00 15.36
N ALA A 201 -7.81 -4.99 14.68
CA ALA A 201 -6.69 -4.78 13.75
C ALA A 201 -7.14 -3.92 12.56
N PHE A 202 -8.33 -4.19 12.03
CA PHE A 202 -8.96 -3.35 11.01
C PHE A 202 -9.16 -1.91 11.49
N ALA A 203 -9.67 -1.70 12.70
CA ALA A 203 -9.90 -0.38 13.27
C ALA A 203 -8.60 0.43 13.39
N LYS A 204 -7.48 -0.19 13.79
CA LYS A 204 -6.16 0.47 13.90
C LYS A 204 -5.69 1.05 12.57
N GLU A 205 -5.98 0.36 11.46
CA GLU A 205 -5.67 0.86 10.12
C GLU A 205 -6.72 1.85 9.62
N LEU A 206 -8.01 1.56 9.84
CA LEU A 206 -9.14 2.39 9.42
C LEU A 206 -9.01 3.83 9.92
N VAL A 207 -8.57 4.06 11.16
CA VAL A 207 -8.47 5.41 11.73
C VAL A 207 -7.47 6.32 11.03
N LYS A 208 -6.53 5.78 10.23
CA LYS A 208 -5.61 6.57 9.40
C LYS A 208 -6.33 7.37 8.31
N TYR A 209 -7.58 7.01 7.97
CA TYR A 209 -8.42 7.84 7.11
C TYR A 209 -8.69 9.23 7.70
N LEU A 210 -8.61 9.42 9.03
CA LEU A 210 -8.72 10.74 9.65
C LEU A 210 -7.53 11.63 9.27
N ASP A 211 -6.30 11.11 9.36
CA ASP A 211 -5.09 11.82 8.97
C ASP A 211 -5.09 12.13 7.46
N ILE A 212 -5.60 11.20 6.65
CA ILE A 212 -5.74 11.40 5.19
C ILE A 212 -6.75 12.50 4.92
N TRP A 213 -7.92 12.47 5.56
CA TRP A 213 -8.92 13.52 5.41
C TRP A 213 -8.39 14.89 5.83
N GLU A 214 -7.68 14.96 6.96
CA GLU A 214 -7.09 16.20 7.47
C GLU A 214 -5.96 16.73 6.57
N SER A 215 -5.14 15.86 5.98
CA SER A 215 -4.04 16.27 5.10
C SER A 215 -4.47 16.52 3.65
N THR A 216 -5.59 15.96 3.21
CA THR A 216 -6.05 16.05 1.82
C THR A 216 -7.01 17.22 1.65
N VAL A 217 -6.56 18.21 0.88
CA VAL A 217 -7.29 19.47 0.64
C VAL A 217 -7.38 19.70 -0.84
N GLY A 218 -8.56 20.06 -1.31
CA GLY A 218 -8.72 20.45 -2.70
C GLY A 218 -10.10 20.94 -3.04
N THR A 219 -10.33 21.08 -4.33
CA THR A 219 -11.62 21.40 -4.91
C THR A 219 -12.35 20.13 -5.31
N VAL A 220 -13.55 19.93 -4.76
CA VAL A 220 -14.37 18.72 -4.97
C VAL A 220 -15.77 19.18 -5.38
N ASP A 221 -16.36 18.66 -6.46
CA ASP A 221 -17.77 19.00 -6.75
C ASP A 221 -18.72 18.40 -5.73
N ALA A 222 -19.95 18.94 -5.67
CA ALA A 222 -21.04 18.39 -4.86
C ALA A 222 -21.37 16.91 -5.20
N ASP A 223 -20.90 16.43 -6.35
CA ASP A 223 -21.00 15.05 -6.82
C ASP A 223 -19.67 14.28 -6.78
N GLY A 224 -18.66 14.91 -6.18
CA GLY A 224 -17.26 14.52 -6.01
C GLY A 224 -16.54 13.95 -7.21
N SER A 225 -16.99 14.33 -8.41
CA SER A 225 -16.11 14.39 -9.56
C SER A 225 -15.36 15.72 -9.57
N HIS A 226 -14.15 15.80 -10.14
CA HIS A 226 -13.48 17.07 -10.38
C HIS A 226 -14.03 17.70 -11.69
N CYS A 227 -15.32 18.01 -11.72
CA CYS A 227 -16.03 18.58 -12.86
C CYS A 227 -16.22 20.09 -12.73
N THR A 228 -15.15 20.84 -12.98
CA THR A 228 -15.10 22.32 -13.08
C THR A 228 -16.16 22.97 -14.00
N SER A 229 -16.99 22.19 -14.68
CA SER A 229 -18.07 22.65 -15.55
C SER A 229 -19.41 22.92 -14.84
N ASN A 230 -19.58 22.56 -13.55
CA ASN A 230 -20.86 22.70 -12.85
C ASN A 230 -21.05 24.00 -12.02
N ASN A 231 -20.07 24.91 -11.94
CA ASN A 231 -20.16 26.17 -11.16
C ASN A 231 -20.57 26.00 -9.67
N THR A 232 -20.50 24.79 -9.10
CA THR A 232 -20.92 24.46 -7.72
C THR A 232 -19.85 23.69 -6.95
N ALA A 233 -18.59 23.75 -7.40
CA ALA A 233 -17.50 23.06 -6.74
C ALA A 233 -17.25 23.60 -5.33
N TRP A 234 -16.92 22.71 -4.41
CA TRP A 234 -16.53 23.07 -3.06
C TRP A 234 -15.04 23.26 -3.07
N GLU A 235 -14.60 24.49 -2.85
CA GLU A 235 -13.20 24.86 -2.91
C GLU A 235 -12.55 24.78 -1.53
N ASN A 236 -11.30 24.31 -1.49
CA ASN A 236 -10.46 24.21 -0.28
C ASN A 236 -11.10 23.39 0.84
N VAL A 237 -11.63 22.20 0.51
CA VAL A 237 -12.30 21.32 1.47
C VAL A 237 -11.44 20.09 1.77
N HIS A 238 -11.56 19.57 3.00
CA HIS A 238 -11.00 18.28 3.38
C HIS A 238 -11.82 17.13 2.79
N PHE A 239 -11.16 16.12 2.22
CA PHE A 239 -11.84 14.96 1.67
C PHE A 239 -10.99 13.69 1.72
N ILE A 240 -11.64 12.53 1.56
CA ILE A 240 -10.94 11.24 1.45
C ILE A 240 -10.86 10.87 -0.05
N PRO A 241 -9.65 10.77 -0.64
CA PRO A 241 -9.47 10.19 -1.95
C PRO A 241 -9.92 8.72 -1.96
N ILE A 242 -10.70 8.34 -2.97
CA ILE A 242 -11.24 6.99 -3.15
C ILE A 242 -11.10 6.56 -4.61
N GLU A 243 -11.11 5.25 -4.83
CA GLU A 243 -10.82 4.58 -6.08
C GLU A 243 -11.85 4.91 -7.17
N TYR A 244 -13.12 5.06 -6.78
CA TYR A 244 -14.24 5.30 -7.70
C TYR A 244 -15.45 5.89 -6.97
N SER A 245 -16.21 6.78 -7.64
CA SER A 245 -17.58 7.14 -7.23
C SER A 245 -18.56 6.74 -8.34
N GLY A 246 -19.65 6.06 -8.00
CA GLY A 246 -20.62 5.50 -8.94
C GLY A 246 -21.38 6.47 -9.83
N GLY A 247 -21.04 7.76 -9.84
CA GLY A 247 -21.72 8.81 -10.59
C GLY A 247 -21.20 9.05 -12.01
N TYR A 248 -19.91 8.86 -12.28
CA TYR A 248 -19.29 9.20 -13.57
C TYR A 248 -18.38 8.06 -14.04
N LYS A 249 -18.82 7.36 -15.10
CA LYS A 249 -18.10 6.20 -15.64
C LYS A 249 -16.91 6.53 -16.55
N ASP A 250 -16.76 7.78 -16.97
CA ASP A 250 -15.91 8.12 -18.12
C ASP A 250 -14.75 9.12 -17.82
N GLY A 251 -14.30 9.25 -16.57
CA GLY A 251 -13.15 10.12 -16.24
C GLY A 251 -12.37 9.72 -14.99
N THR A 252 -11.09 10.11 -14.92
CA THR A 252 -10.28 10.06 -13.69
C THR A 252 -10.87 11.05 -12.68
N MET A 253 -11.58 10.51 -11.69
CA MET A 253 -12.34 11.29 -10.71
C MET A 253 -11.46 12.24 -9.88
N TYR A 254 -10.28 11.75 -9.51
CA TYR A 254 -9.22 12.53 -8.91
C TYR A 254 -8.03 12.62 -9.86
N SER A 255 -7.39 13.79 -9.90
CA SER A 255 -6.09 13.94 -10.54
C SER A 255 -5.08 12.95 -9.95
N GLU A 256 -4.09 12.53 -10.74
CA GLU A 256 -2.99 11.67 -10.30
C GLU A 256 -2.30 12.17 -9.02
N TYR A 257 -2.40 13.48 -8.75
CA TYR A 257 -2.01 14.12 -7.48
C TYR A 257 -2.52 13.38 -6.22
N TYR A 258 -3.75 12.84 -6.24
CA TYR A 258 -4.38 12.17 -5.09
C TYR A 258 -4.22 10.64 -5.13
N GLN A 259 -3.36 10.12 -5.99
CA GLN A 259 -3.12 8.68 -6.18
C GLN A 259 -1.65 8.33 -5.80
N PRO A 260 -1.39 7.11 -5.28
CA PRO A 260 -2.33 6.01 -5.06
C PRO A 260 -3.26 6.25 -3.87
N TYR A 261 -4.45 5.65 -3.91
CA TYR A 261 -5.42 5.71 -2.82
C TYR A 261 -4.96 4.86 -1.63
N TYR A 262 -5.35 5.26 -0.42
CA TYR A 262 -5.07 4.48 0.78
C TYR A 262 -6.00 3.27 0.86
N HIS A 263 -5.40 2.09 1.00
CA HIS A 263 -6.08 0.83 1.28
C HIS A 263 -5.73 0.34 2.69
N VAL A 264 -6.75 -0.06 3.46
CA VAL A 264 -6.53 -0.71 4.76
C VAL A 264 -5.94 -2.10 4.52
N LYS A 265 -4.89 -2.44 5.25
CA LYS A 265 -4.22 -3.75 5.13
C LYS A 265 -4.22 -4.50 6.46
N VAL A 266 -4.84 -5.68 6.49
CA VAL A 266 -4.87 -6.56 7.66
C VAL A 266 -4.61 -7.99 7.22
N ASP A 267 -3.72 -8.72 7.90
CA ASP A 267 -3.35 -10.11 7.59
C ASP A 267 -3.04 -10.34 6.09
N ASN A 268 -2.21 -9.45 5.51
CA ASN A 268 -1.85 -9.43 4.09
C ASN A 268 -3.02 -9.26 3.09
N LYS A 269 -4.24 -9.01 3.57
CA LYS A 269 -5.38 -8.65 2.74
C LYS A 269 -5.54 -7.14 2.71
N GLU A 270 -5.67 -6.59 1.51
CA GLU A 270 -5.96 -5.17 1.28
C GLU A 270 -7.45 -4.99 1.04
N TYR A 271 -7.99 -3.91 1.59
CA TYR A 271 -9.39 -3.52 1.51
C TYR A 271 -9.48 -2.14 0.88
N THR A 272 -10.31 -2.03 -0.17
CA THR A 272 -10.67 -0.77 -0.81
C THR A 272 -11.47 0.14 0.14
N SER A 273 -11.57 1.44 -0.18
CA SER A 273 -12.38 2.37 0.62
C SER A 273 -13.85 1.95 0.74
N ALA A 274 -14.41 1.36 -0.32
CA ALA A 274 -15.80 0.86 -0.33
C ALA A 274 -15.96 -0.37 0.59
N GLU A 275 -15.01 -1.32 0.54
CA GLU A 275 -14.99 -2.45 1.47
C GLU A 275 -14.84 -1.98 2.91
N CYS A 276 -13.98 -0.98 3.15
CA CYS A 276 -13.80 -0.39 4.47
C CYS A 276 -15.09 0.23 5.01
N TRP A 277 -15.86 0.93 4.16
CA TRP A 277 -17.17 1.45 4.54
C TRP A 277 -18.13 0.33 4.97
N SER A 278 -18.20 -0.75 4.19
CA SER A 278 -19.05 -1.91 4.50
C SER A 278 -18.67 -2.59 5.80
N ILE A 279 -17.37 -2.83 6.00
CA ILE A 279 -16.83 -3.48 7.20
C ILE A 279 -17.09 -2.59 8.43
N ALA A 280 -16.85 -1.28 8.32
CA ALA A 280 -17.06 -0.34 9.40
C ALA A 280 -18.54 -0.32 9.84
N ALA A 281 -19.46 -0.26 8.88
CA ALA A 281 -20.90 -0.27 9.13
C ALA A 281 -21.39 -1.57 9.77
N GLN A 282 -20.99 -2.72 9.21
CA GLN A 282 -21.32 -4.03 9.77
C GLN A 282 -20.72 -4.21 11.17
N GLY A 283 -19.46 -3.82 11.35
CA GLY A 283 -18.77 -3.89 12.63
C GLY A 283 -19.47 -3.07 13.71
N ILE A 284 -19.94 -1.85 13.41
CA ILE A 284 -20.71 -1.06 14.38
C ILE A 284 -21.99 -1.78 14.77
N MET A 285 -22.76 -2.29 13.81
CA MET A 285 -23.97 -3.07 14.10
C MET A 285 -23.67 -4.29 14.98
N ASP A 286 -22.58 -5.01 14.66
CA ASP A 286 -22.08 -6.14 15.43
C ASP A 286 -21.71 -5.77 16.87
N LEU A 287 -21.13 -4.60 17.11
CA LEU A 287 -20.67 -4.17 18.43
C LEU A 287 -21.81 -3.64 19.34
N VAL A 288 -22.82 -2.99 18.75
CA VAL A 288 -23.80 -2.16 19.51
C VAL A 288 -25.23 -2.68 19.48
N THR A 289 -25.47 -3.78 18.77
CA THR A 289 -26.76 -4.49 18.76
C THR A 289 -26.59 -5.95 19.12
N LEU A 290 -27.61 -6.56 19.74
CA LEU A 290 -27.55 -7.96 20.17
C LEU A 290 -27.56 -8.95 18.98
N GLU A 291 -28.23 -8.59 17.89
CA GLU A 291 -28.34 -9.42 16.69
C GLU A 291 -27.16 -9.22 15.71
N GLY A 292 -26.44 -8.11 15.86
CA GLY A 292 -25.35 -7.72 14.99
C GLY A 292 -25.77 -7.41 13.56
N SER A 293 -24.80 -7.39 12.64
CA SER A 293 -25.04 -7.13 11.22
C SER A 293 -25.66 -8.31 10.47
N SER A 294 -25.89 -9.44 11.15
CA SER A 294 -26.53 -10.63 10.57
C SER A 294 -28.04 -10.43 10.35
N LEU A 295 -28.67 -9.57 11.14
CA LEU A 295 -30.06 -9.19 10.98
C LEU A 295 -30.15 -8.07 9.94
N MET A 296 -30.85 -8.32 8.83
CA MET A 296 -31.11 -7.30 7.81
C MET A 296 -32.43 -6.58 8.12
N GLN A 297 -32.43 -5.25 8.10
CA GLN A 297 -33.61 -4.44 8.33
C GLN A 297 -34.56 -4.46 7.12
N PRO A 298 -35.76 -5.07 7.18
CA PRO A 298 -36.61 -5.29 6.00
C PRO A 298 -37.36 -4.04 5.54
N THR A 299 -37.63 -3.10 6.45
CA THR A 299 -38.34 -1.85 6.19
C THR A 299 -37.60 -0.69 6.84
N ARG A 300 -37.73 0.51 6.26
CA ARG A 300 -37.08 1.71 6.79
C ARG A 300 -37.47 2.02 8.23
N ASN A 301 -38.73 1.78 8.57
CA ASN A 301 -39.28 1.92 9.92
C ASN A 301 -40.24 0.74 10.20
N PRO A 302 -40.41 0.32 11.47
CA PRO A 302 -39.61 0.70 12.64
C PRO A 302 -38.20 0.06 12.60
N PHE A 303 -37.28 0.56 13.42
CA PHE A 303 -35.99 -0.09 13.65
C PHE A 303 -36.19 -1.42 14.39
N ILE A 304 -35.52 -2.49 13.93
CA ILE A 304 -35.78 -3.86 14.41
C ILE A 304 -34.65 -4.49 15.21
N HIS A 305 -33.46 -3.87 15.25
CA HIS A 305 -32.37 -4.39 16.08
C HIS A 305 -32.58 -3.97 17.54
N THR A 306 -32.07 -4.80 18.45
CA THR A 306 -32.07 -4.54 19.88
C THR A 306 -30.72 -3.93 20.27
N MET A 307 -30.71 -2.69 20.74
CA MET A 307 -29.48 -2.07 21.25
C MET A 307 -28.95 -2.84 22.47
N GLY A 308 -27.64 -3.04 22.53
CA GLY A 308 -27.00 -3.78 23.61
C GLY A 308 -25.55 -4.15 23.31
N ASN A 309 -24.84 -4.68 24.30
CA ASN A 309 -23.47 -5.16 24.11
C ASN A 309 -23.49 -6.39 23.20
N GLY A 310 -23.11 -6.19 21.93
CA GLY A 310 -23.00 -7.24 20.93
C GLY A 310 -21.66 -7.96 21.01
N LYS A 311 -21.05 -8.14 19.85
CA LYS A 311 -19.70 -8.68 19.65
C LYS A 311 -18.61 -7.81 20.28
N THR A 312 -17.39 -8.34 20.34
CA THR A 312 -16.19 -7.63 20.78
C THR A 312 -15.36 -7.16 19.58
N LEU A 313 -14.45 -6.22 19.78
CA LEU A 313 -13.50 -5.79 18.74
C LEU A 313 -12.50 -6.89 18.38
N ASP A 314 -12.31 -7.87 19.26
CA ASP A 314 -11.40 -9.00 19.00
C ASP A 314 -12.05 -10.10 18.13
N GLU A 315 -13.31 -9.91 17.70
CA GLU A 315 -13.99 -10.79 16.74
C GLU A 315 -13.44 -10.64 15.32
N PRO A 316 -13.64 -11.66 14.45
CA PRO A 316 -13.18 -11.60 13.07
C PRO A 316 -13.72 -10.42 12.27
N ILE A 317 -12.95 -9.92 11.30
CA ILE A 317 -13.40 -8.86 10.37
C ILE A 317 -14.66 -9.36 9.64
N PRO A 318 -15.77 -8.60 9.68
CA PRO A 318 -16.97 -8.91 8.89
C PRO A 318 -16.65 -9.01 7.40
N THR A 319 -17.25 -9.99 6.71
CA THR A 319 -17.09 -10.11 5.25
C THR A 319 -17.81 -8.95 4.55
N PRO A 320 -17.11 -8.14 3.72
CA PRO A 320 -17.76 -7.12 2.90
C PRO A 320 -18.89 -7.72 2.06
N ALA A 321 -19.98 -6.99 1.89
CA ALA A 321 -21.08 -7.48 1.07
C ALA A 321 -20.66 -7.61 -0.41
N GLU A 322 -21.14 -8.64 -1.11
CA GLU A 322 -20.73 -8.94 -2.49
C GLU A 322 -20.97 -7.78 -3.46
N TYR A 323 -22.05 -7.01 -3.26
CA TYR A 323 -22.29 -5.82 -4.07
C TYR A 323 -21.21 -4.74 -3.89
N VAL A 324 -20.63 -4.60 -2.70
CA VAL A 324 -19.57 -3.63 -2.42
C VAL A 324 -18.31 -3.99 -3.20
N ILE A 325 -18.01 -5.29 -3.29
CA ILE A 325 -16.86 -5.80 -4.05
C ILE A 325 -17.07 -5.59 -5.56
N THR A 326 -18.31 -5.76 -6.04
CA THR A 326 -18.61 -5.75 -7.48
C THR A 326 -18.93 -4.37 -8.05
N THR A 327 -19.53 -3.47 -7.27
CA THR A 327 -19.98 -2.15 -7.74
C THR A 327 -19.39 -0.98 -6.94
N GLY A 328 -18.94 -1.22 -5.70
CA GLY A 328 -18.34 -0.21 -4.84
C GLY A 328 -19.31 0.92 -4.48
N TRP A 329 -18.84 2.15 -4.67
CA TRP A 329 -19.60 3.36 -4.40
C TRP A 329 -20.70 3.59 -5.44
N GLY A 330 -21.90 3.96 -4.99
CA GLY A 330 -23.03 4.32 -5.84
C GLY A 330 -23.03 5.79 -6.27
N LYS A 331 -24.17 6.28 -6.73
CA LYS A 331 -24.33 7.68 -7.18
C LYS A 331 -24.32 8.62 -5.96
N TRP A 332 -23.60 9.74 -6.02
CA TRP A 332 -23.58 10.78 -4.96
C TRP A 332 -23.16 10.29 -3.56
N PRO A 333 -22.00 9.65 -3.38
CA PRO A 333 -21.55 9.22 -2.05
C PRO A 333 -21.04 10.37 -1.16
N TRP A 334 -20.96 11.59 -1.69
CA TRP A 334 -20.16 12.70 -1.15
C TRP A 334 -20.84 13.50 -0.06
N TYR A 335 -20.04 14.25 0.70
CA TYR A 335 -20.49 15.14 1.77
C TYR A 335 -21.64 16.06 1.32
N GLU A 336 -22.59 16.32 2.22
CA GLU A 336 -23.69 17.26 1.99
C GLU A 336 -23.29 18.72 2.32
N ASN A 337 -23.68 19.71 1.49
CA ASN A 337 -23.51 21.13 1.81
C ASN A 337 -24.85 21.84 2.06
N THR A 338 -24.75 23.09 2.52
CA THR A 338 -25.88 24.00 2.68
C THR A 338 -26.53 24.42 1.36
N ASN A 339 -25.82 24.33 0.23
CA ASN A 339 -26.28 24.68 -1.10
C ASN A 339 -27.15 23.60 -1.76
N ASP A 340 -27.19 22.38 -1.21
CA ASP A 340 -28.08 21.27 -1.59
C ASP A 340 -29.54 21.50 -1.09
N GLY A 341 -29.95 22.77 -1.02
CA GLY A 341 -31.27 23.19 -0.55
C GLY A 341 -31.45 23.16 0.97
N GLY A 342 -30.37 23.26 1.76
CA GLY A 342 -30.46 23.33 3.23
C GLY A 342 -30.87 22.02 3.90
N LYS A 343 -30.62 20.88 3.26
CA LYS A 343 -31.07 19.56 3.72
C LYS A 343 -30.09 18.83 4.63
N VAL A 344 -28.99 19.44 5.06
CA VAL A 344 -28.03 18.79 5.98
C VAL A 344 -28.72 18.36 7.27
N ILE A 345 -28.40 17.16 7.76
CA ILE A 345 -28.93 16.66 9.02
C ILE A 345 -28.66 17.61 10.20
N ASN A 346 -29.70 17.82 11.02
CA ASN A 346 -29.77 18.85 12.05
C ASN A 346 -29.10 18.49 13.40
N PHE A 347 -27.85 17.99 13.38
CA PHE A 347 -27.13 17.73 14.62
C PHE A 347 -26.99 18.99 15.49
N SER A 348 -27.25 18.86 16.79
CA SER A 348 -27.20 19.95 17.77
C SER A 348 -27.09 19.39 19.19
N GLU A 349 -26.95 20.24 20.21
CA GLU A 349 -27.01 19.80 21.62
C GLU A 349 -28.32 19.07 21.95
N SER A 350 -29.42 19.41 21.27
CA SER A 350 -30.72 18.75 21.47
C SER A 350 -30.89 17.48 20.64
N ASN A 351 -30.08 17.29 19.58
CA ASN A 351 -30.06 16.12 18.70
C ASN A 351 -28.61 15.74 18.41
N PRO A 352 -27.85 15.21 19.39
CA PRO A 352 -26.43 14.92 19.22
C PRO A 352 -26.20 13.71 18.31
N CYS A 353 -25.04 13.60 17.67
CA CYS A 353 -24.69 12.35 16.99
C CYS A 353 -24.35 11.27 18.03
N THR A 354 -25.28 10.35 18.27
CA THR A 354 -25.10 9.25 19.24
C THR A 354 -24.85 7.92 18.53
N VAL A 355 -24.36 6.93 19.28
CA VAL A 355 -24.27 5.55 18.76
C VAL A 355 -25.65 4.97 18.42
N GLU A 356 -26.71 5.38 19.13
CA GLU A 356 -28.09 4.97 18.83
C GLU A 356 -28.54 5.54 17.47
N PHE A 357 -28.28 6.82 17.21
CA PHE A 357 -28.50 7.43 15.90
C PHE A 357 -27.79 6.64 14.79
N LEU A 358 -26.51 6.35 15.00
CA LEU A 358 -25.67 5.65 14.01
C LEU A 358 -26.19 4.24 13.74
N ALA A 359 -26.59 3.48 14.77
CA ALA A 359 -27.16 2.16 14.59
C ALA A 359 -28.51 2.17 13.85
N HIS A 360 -29.38 3.15 14.12
CA HIS A 360 -30.63 3.35 13.38
C HIS A 360 -30.40 3.68 11.90
N GLU A 361 -29.44 4.57 11.63
CA GLU A 361 -29.05 4.95 10.30
C GLU A 361 -28.49 3.75 9.52
N LEU A 362 -27.48 3.08 10.07
CA LEU A 362 -26.74 1.99 9.42
C LEU A 362 -27.62 0.76 9.16
N GLY A 363 -28.55 0.44 10.08
CA GLY A 363 -29.49 -0.68 9.89
C GLY A 363 -30.27 -0.57 8.57
N TRP A 364 -30.84 0.61 8.29
CA TRP A 364 -31.52 0.83 7.01
C TRP A 364 -30.55 1.09 5.86
N TYR A 365 -29.41 1.76 6.10
CA TYR A 365 -28.43 2.06 5.06
C TYR A 365 -27.92 0.76 4.40
N LEU A 366 -27.53 -0.23 5.20
CA LEU A 366 -27.06 -1.54 4.74
C LEU A 366 -28.12 -2.25 3.88
N THR A 367 -29.39 -2.22 4.28
CA THR A 367 -30.49 -2.71 3.44
C THR A 367 -30.62 -1.91 2.15
N ARG A 368 -30.62 -0.57 2.25
CA ARG A 368 -30.84 0.31 1.10
C ARG A 368 -29.82 0.05 0.01
N CYS A 369 -28.55 -0.15 0.36
CA CYS A 369 -27.48 -0.48 -0.59
C CYS A 369 -27.80 -1.70 -1.46
N THR A 370 -28.46 -2.73 -0.90
CA THR A 370 -28.86 -3.93 -1.64
C THR A 370 -30.07 -3.72 -2.55
N THR A 371 -30.89 -2.69 -2.29
CA THR A 371 -32.12 -2.40 -3.04
C THR A 371 -31.94 -1.38 -4.17
N LEU A 372 -30.71 -0.89 -4.37
CA LEU A 372 -30.36 -0.05 -5.51
C LEU A 372 -30.20 -0.89 -6.78
N ASP A 373 -30.33 -0.25 -7.94
CA ASP A 373 -30.13 -0.89 -9.25
C ASP A 373 -29.11 -0.08 -10.08
N PRO A 374 -27.85 -0.56 -10.21
CA PRO A 374 -27.31 -1.74 -9.53
C PRO A 374 -27.14 -1.52 -8.01
N PRO A 375 -27.09 -2.60 -7.19
CA PRO A 375 -26.75 -2.51 -5.77
C PRO A 375 -25.40 -1.82 -5.58
N ALA A 376 -25.28 -0.88 -4.66
CA ALA A 376 -24.07 -0.10 -4.42
C ALA A 376 -24.16 0.68 -3.09
N ILE A 377 -23.06 1.27 -2.60
CA ILE A 377 -23.12 2.20 -1.46
C ILE A 377 -23.93 3.43 -1.89
N GLY A 378 -25.15 3.54 -1.35
CA GLY A 378 -26.20 4.41 -1.87
C GLY A 378 -26.08 5.90 -1.57
N ASN A 379 -26.92 6.69 -2.27
CA ASN A 379 -27.16 8.11 -2.02
C ASN A 379 -27.56 8.42 -0.56
N PHE A 380 -27.67 9.71 -0.24
CA PHE A 380 -28.13 10.23 1.05
C PHE A 380 -29.28 9.47 1.70
N GLN A 381 -29.19 9.25 3.02
CA GLN A 381 -30.35 8.86 3.83
C GLN A 381 -31.09 10.11 4.27
N GLU A 382 -32.42 10.07 4.15
CA GLU A 382 -33.29 11.17 4.57
C GLU A 382 -33.95 10.86 5.92
N PHE A 383 -33.90 11.82 6.84
CA PHE A 383 -34.55 11.81 8.14
C PHE A 383 -35.75 12.76 8.14
N GLY A 384 -36.85 12.29 8.73
CA GLY A 384 -38.08 13.07 8.81
C GLY A 384 -39.28 12.25 9.26
N THR A 385 -40.48 12.80 9.07
CA THR A 385 -41.73 12.20 9.57
C THR A 385 -42.54 11.47 8.51
N SER A 386 -42.06 11.35 7.27
CA SER A 386 -42.79 10.66 6.20
C SER A 386 -42.45 9.17 6.16
N GLU A 387 -43.29 8.36 5.49
CA GLU A 387 -43.01 6.94 5.25
C GLU A 387 -41.78 6.74 4.35
N SER A 388 -41.39 7.77 3.59
CA SER A 388 -40.23 7.76 2.69
C SER A 388 -38.91 8.16 3.38
N THR A 389 -38.92 8.48 4.68
CA THR A 389 -37.76 8.93 5.46
C THR A 389 -37.54 8.06 6.70
N ILE A 390 -36.33 8.03 7.25
CA ILE A 390 -36.03 7.38 8.53
C ILE A 390 -36.67 8.23 9.61
N ASN A 391 -37.57 7.63 10.39
CA ASN A 391 -38.28 8.33 11.46
C ASN A 391 -37.55 8.07 12.77
N PHE A 392 -36.61 8.94 13.09
CA PHE A 392 -35.89 8.95 14.35
C PHE A 392 -36.14 10.30 15.05
N ASN A 393 -36.81 10.24 16.20
CA ASN A 393 -37.42 11.42 16.83
C ASN A 393 -36.39 12.53 17.08
N GLY A 394 -36.69 13.75 16.64
CA GLY A 394 -35.80 14.91 16.77
C GLY A 394 -34.87 15.17 15.58
N TYR A 395 -34.67 14.17 14.71
CA TYR A 395 -33.76 14.27 13.57
C TYR A 395 -34.51 14.57 12.27
N ALA A 396 -33.99 15.52 11.50
CA ALA A 396 -34.51 15.93 10.20
C ALA A 396 -33.36 16.36 9.27
N GLY A 397 -33.49 16.05 7.99
CA GLY A 397 -32.50 16.39 6.96
C GLY A 397 -31.96 15.15 6.26
N GLN A 398 -30.72 15.22 5.80
CA GLN A 398 -30.06 14.22 4.98
C GLN A 398 -28.62 14.06 5.43
N ILE A 399 -28.11 12.82 5.37
CA ILE A 399 -26.72 12.49 5.65
C ILE A 399 -26.16 11.64 4.50
N SER A 400 -24.95 11.95 4.06
CA SER A 400 -24.29 11.23 2.97
C SER A 400 -23.46 10.03 3.43
N ALA A 401 -23.18 9.11 2.50
CA ALA A 401 -22.36 7.94 2.78
C ALA A 401 -20.97 8.31 3.32
N MET A 402 -20.34 9.35 2.77
CA MET A 402 -19.00 9.77 3.16
C MET A 402 -18.99 10.49 4.52
N ARG A 403 -20.01 11.29 4.84
CA ARG A 403 -20.12 11.85 6.21
C ARG A 403 -20.34 10.74 7.23
N THR A 404 -21.23 9.80 6.93
CA THR A 404 -21.43 8.60 7.74
C THR A 404 -20.12 7.86 7.90
N PHE A 405 -19.31 7.71 6.83
CA PHE A 405 -18.01 7.05 6.91
C PHE A 405 -17.08 7.72 7.92
N LEU A 406 -16.90 9.03 7.85
CA LEU A 406 -16.06 9.76 8.81
C LEU A 406 -16.56 9.64 10.25
N ILE A 407 -17.88 9.66 10.47
CA ILE A 407 -18.48 9.45 11.80
C ILE A 407 -18.17 8.03 12.31
N MET A 408 -18.29 7.00 11.44
CA MET A 408 -17.92 5.64 11.78
C MET A 408 -16.44 5.52 12.14
N ILE A 409 -15.54 6.15 11.37
CA ILE A 409 -14.10 6.13 11.65
C ILE A 409 -13.79 6.80 13.00
N ARG A 410 -14.44 7.93 13.32
CA ARG A 410 -14.32 8.60 14.62
C ARG A 410 -14.87 7.77 15.78
N PHE A 411 -15.90 6.95 15.54
CA PHE A 411 -16.36 5.97 16.52
C PHE A 411 -15.26 4.94 16.83
N TYR A 412 -14.63 4.34 15.80
CA TYR A 412 -13.52 3.41 16.01
C TYR A 412 -12.31 4.07 16.68
N ASP A 413 -11.96 5.30 16.31
CA ASP A 413 -10.91 6.09 16.96
C ASP A 413 -11.18 6.31 18.45
N TYR A 414 -12.43 6.64 18.82
CA TYR A 414 -12.83 6.76 20.21
C TYR A 414 -12.64 5.44 20.98
N LEU A 415 -13.04 4.30 20.38
CA LEU A 415 -12.87 2.99 21.01
C LEU A 415 -11.40 2.67 21.26
N LEU A 416 -10.53 2.89 20.26
CA LEU A 416 -9.10 2.64 20.37
C LEU A 416 -8.43 3.54 21.41
N LYS A 417 -8.70 4.85 21.39
CA LYS A 417 -8.13 5.82 22.34
C LYS A 417 -8.52 5.55 23.79
N ASN A 418 -9.71 4.99 24.01
CA ASN A 418 -10.22 4.65 25.34
C ASN A 418 -10.02 3.17 25.70
N ASN A 419 -9.35 2.39 24.84
CA ASN A 419 -9.08 0.98 25.04
C ASN A 419 -10.35 0.15 25.32
N ILE A 420 -11.45 0.46 24.61
CA ILE A 420 -12.74 -0.22 24.71
C ILE A 420 -12.76 -1.35 23.67
N THR A 421 -12.71 -2.61 24.13
CA THR A 421 -12.70 -3.79 23.24
C THR A 421 -13.94 -4.67 23.38
N GLU A 422 -14.67 -4.56 24.48
CA GLU A 422 -15.88 -5.34 24.79
C GLU A 422 -16.89 -4.45 25.51
N ASN A 423 -18.13 -4.92 25.65
CA ASN A 423 -19.21 -4.15 26.28
C ASN A 423 -19.38 -2.74 25.66
N VAL A 424 -19.24 -2.68 24.33
CA VAL A 424 -19.09 -1.43 23.59
C VAL A 424 -20.30 -0.51 23.75
N TRP A 425 -21.52 -1.05 23.63
CA TRP A 425 -22.75 -0.27 23.81
C TRP A 425 -22.78 0.46 25.15
N ASP A 426 -22.54 -0.25 26.26
CA ASP A 426 -22.55 0.37 27.58
C ASP A 426 -21.48 1.45 27.74
N ALA A 427 -20.33 1.28 27.09
CA ALA A 427 -19.23 2.23 27.14
C ALA A 427 -19.48 3.51 26.32
N VAL A 428 -20.36 3.47 25.30
CA VAL A 428 -20.52 4.56 24.33
C VAL A 428 -21.95 5.10 24.17
N LYS A 429 -22.96 4.49 24.80
CA LYS A 429 -24.38 4.93 24.68
C LYS A 429 -24.62 6.39 25.07
N ASP A 430 -23.81 6.93 25.98
CA ASP A 430 -23.90 8.32 26.45
C ASP A 430 -22.86 9.24 25.80
N VAL A 431 -22.11 8.75 24.80
CA VAL A 431 -21.07 9.52 24.10
C VAL A 431 -21.67 10.26 22.90
N HIS A 432 -21.36 11.56 22.80
CA HIS A 432 -21.66 12.36 21.62
C HIS A 432 -20.48 12.31 20.65
N LEU A 433 -20.68 11.64 19.51
CA LEU A 433 -19.68 11.53 18.46
C LEU A 433 -19.51 12.87 17.74
N ASN A 434 -18.29 13.17 17.33
CA ASN A 434 -18.02 14.36 16.54
C ASN A 434 -18.57 14.20 15.12
N TYR A 435 -19.60 14.99 14.80
CA TYR A 435 -20.25 15.04 13.49
C TYR A 435 -19.81 16.20 12.62
N ASP A 436 -18.96 17.09 13.16
CA ASP A 436 -18.52 18.30 12.48
C ASP A 436 -17.40 17.96 11.49
N LEU A 437 -17.70 18.22 10.22
CA LEU A 437 -16.77 18.08 9.11
C LEU A 437 -16.05 19.39 8.79
N TYR A 438 -16.61 20.55 9.19
CA TYR A 438 -16.21 21.86 8.64
C TYR A 438 -16.02 22.96 9.71
N GLY A 439 -16.15 22.64 10.99
CA GLY A 439 -15.63 23.46 12.09
C GLY A 439 -14.13 23.29 12.33
N VAL A 440 -13.45 22.57 11.43
CA VAL A 440 -12.00 22.66 11.24
C VAL A 440 -11.75 23.84 10.31
N ASP A 441 -10.90 24.79 10.72
CA ASP A 441 -10.55 25.92 9.87
C ASP A 441 -10.03 25.41 8.52
N MET A 442 -10.67 25.83 7.42
CA MET A 442 -10.31 25.38 6.09
C MET A 442 -8.85 25.74 5.78
N PRO A 443 -8.04 24.81 5.25
CA PRO A 443 -6.64 25.04 4.98
C PRO A 443 -6.44 26.26 4.08
N ASP A 444 -5.44 27.04 4.45
CA ASP A 444 -5.06 28.26 3.76
C ASP A 444 -4.14 27.98 2.57
N ILE A 445 -3.76 26.72 2.31
CA ILE A 445 -2.97 26.27 1.15
C ILE A 445 -3.68 25.09 0.45
N GLU A 446 -3.70 25.11 -0.88
CA GLU A 446 -4.15 24.02 -1.76
C GLU A 446 -3.07 23.74 -2.82
N LEU A 447 -2.45 22.56 -2.82
CA LEU A 447 -1.45 22.21 -3.85
C LEU A 447 -2.14 21.81 -5.16
N LYS A 448 -1.60 22.30 -6.28
CA LYS A 448 -1.96 21.86 -7.66
C LYS A 448 -0.86 20.98 -8.28
N THR A 449 0.26 20.83 -7.58
CA THR A 449 1.40 20.00 -7.96
C THR A 449 1.95 19.31 -6.71
N SER A 450 1.87 17.99 -6.60
CA SER A 450 2.43 17.19 -5.49
C SER A 450 3.71 16.47 -5.88
N LYS A 451 4.02 16.38 -7.18
CA LYS A 451 5.15 15.60 -7.66
C LYS A 451 5.78 16.24 -8.90
N LEU A 452 7.11 16.19 -8.95
CA LEU A 452 7.91 16.55 -10.12
C LEU A 452 9.03 15.52 -10.32
N ASP A 453 9.13 14.98 -11.52
CA ASP A 453 10.24 14.09 -11.91
C ASP A 453 11.26 14.88 -12.77
N PHE A 454 12.54 14.66 -12.53
CA PHE A 454 13.67 15.33 -13.20
C PHE A 454 14.62 14.27 -13.77
N ASP A 455 15.27 14.58 -14.89
CA ASP A 455 16.39 13.76 -15.35
C ASP A 455 17.67 14.08 -14.54
N CYS A 456 18.76 13.38 -14.83
CA CYS A 456 20.04 13.58 -14.13
C CYS A 456 20.73 14.93 -14.42
N THR A 457 20.22 15.76 -15.34
CA THR A 457 20.78 17.07 -15.64
C THR A 457 20.22 18.16 -14.73
N GLU A 458 20.80 19.35 -14.80
CA GLU A 458 20.21 20.51 -14.11
C GLU A 458 18.98 20.97 -14.89
N GLN A 459 17.81 20.92 -14.24
CA GLN A 459 16.56 21.38 -14.85
C GLN A 459 15.74 22.20 -13.86
N THR A 460 14.85 23.02 -14.42
CA THR A 460 13.87 23.80 -13.66
C THR A 460 12.47 23.44 -14.16
N LYS A 461 11.58 23.09 -13.23
CA LYS A 461 10.16 22.84 -13.51
C LYS A 461 9.29 23.75 -12.62
N GLU A 462 8.05 23.98 -13.05
CA GLU A 462 7.10 24.79 -12.30
C GLU A 462 6.21 23.91 -11.42
N ALA A 463 5.95 24.37 -10.19
CA ALA A 463 4.92 23.84 -9.31
C ALA A 463 3.90 24.92 -8.97
N LYS A 464 2.63 24.53 -8.85
CA LYS A 464 1.50 25.46 -8.65
C LYS A 464 0.71 25.12 -7.39
N PHE A 465 0.19 26.14 -6.72
CA PHE A 465 -0.71 26.01 -5.56
C PHE A 465 -1.52 27.30 -5.35
N SER A 466 -2.60 27.24 -4.57
CA SER A 466 -3.39 28.39 -4.12
C SER A 466 -3.06 28.70 -2.66
N ALA A 467 -2.99 29.98 -2.28
CA ALA A 467 -2.79 30.40 -0.89
C ALA A 467 -3.80 31.50 -0.49
N LYS A 468 -4.45 31.36 0.67
CA LYS A 468 -5.39 32.36 1.23
C LYS A 468 -4.69 33.43 2.07
N LYS A 469 -3.48 33.13 2.55
CA LYS A 469 -2.62 34.03 3.34
C LYS A 469 -1.19 33.99 2.80
N ALA A 470 -0.31 34.78 3.41
CA ALA A 470 1.12 34.70 3.13
C ALA A 470 1.65 33.28 3.36
N TRP A 471 2.58 32.87 2.50
CA TRP A 471 3.08 31.50 2.41
C TRP A 471 4.61 31.45 2.33
N THR A 472 5.16 30.28 2.63
CA THR A 472 6.59 29.96 2.51
C THR A 472 6.79 28.57 1.93
N ALA A 473 7.85 28.36 1.16
CA ALA A 473 8.24 27.07 0.62
C ALA A 473 9.70 26.76 0.96
N THR A 474 9.98 25.54 1.43
CA THR A 474 11.33 25.10 1.83
C THR A 474 11.67 23.72 1.26
N ALA A 475 12.87 23.54 0.72
CA ALA A 475 13.34 22.24 0.28
C ALA A 475 13.94 21.43 1.44
N THR A 476 13.76 20.11 1.44
CA THR A 476 14.40 19.21 2.41
C THR A 476 15.85 18.91 2.04
N GLU A 477 16.18 18.96 0.75
CA GLU A 477 17.49 18.59 0.22
C GLU A 477 18.21 19.79 -0.42
N SER A 478 19.53 19.84 -0.28
CA SER A 478 20.35 20.96 -0.77
C SER A 478 20.51 21.01 -2.30
N TRP A 479 20.17 19.93 -3.01
CA TRP A 479 20.22 19.89 -4.48
C TRP A 479 18.93 20.44 -5.12
N ILE A 480 17.93 20.82 -4.32
CA ILE A 480 16.69 21.46 -4.74
C ILE A 480 16.71 22.93 -4.33
N THR A 481 16.41 23.82 -5.26
CA THR A 481 16.25 25.26 -5.01
C THR A 481 14.88 25.75 -5.48
N ILE A 482 14.33 26.76 -4.81
CA ILE A 482 12.96 27.23 -5.00
C ILE A 482 12.93 28.74 -5.20
N GLU A 483 12.23 29.21 -6.24
CA GLU A 483 12.03 30.64 -6.49
C GLU A 483 10.62 30.96 -7.03
N PRO A 484 9.83 31.84 -6.38
CA PRO A 484 10.07 32.43 -5.06
C PRO A 484 9.86 31.42 -3.92
N SER A 485 10.55 31.60 -2.78
CA SER A 485 10.39 30.76 -1.58
C SER A 485 9.40 31.32 -0.55
N SER A 486 8.80 32.47 -0.82
CA SER A 486 7.71 33.05 -0.02
C SER A 486 6.91 34.07 -0.85
N GLY A 487 5.70 34.38 -0.40
CA GLY A 487 4.85 35.35 -1.06
C GLY A 487 3.54 35.60 -0.31
N GLU A 488 2.67 36.39 -0.92
CA GLU A 488 1.33 36.72 -0.40
C GLU A 488 0.27 35.78 -0.97
N ALA A 489 -0.97 35.92 -0.48
CA ALA A 489 -2.13 35.16 -0.94
C ALA A 489 -2.37 35.28 -2.47
N GLY A 490 -2.90 34.23 -3.08
CA GLY A 490 -3.28 34.16 -4.49
C GLY A 490 -3.01 32.78 -5.11
N ASP A 491 -3.19 32.69 -6.43
CA ASP A 491 -2.68 31.58 -7.23
C ASP A 491 -1.18 31.75 -7.45
N ILE A 492 -0.41 30.77 -7.03
CA ILE A 492 1.05 30.82 -6.97
C ILE A 492 1.66 29.82 -7.95
N THR A 493 2.69 30.28 -8.66
CA THR A 493 3.61 29.44 -9.41
C THR A 493 5.01 29.65 -8.86
N ILE A 494 5.65 28.57 -8.40
CA ILE A 494 7.06 28.55 -7.99
C ILE A 494 7.88 27.74 -8.99
N LYS A 495 9.14 28.11 -9.17
CA LYS A 495 10.13 27.34 -9.91
C LYS A 495 10.92 26.47 -8.95
N ILE A 496 10.99 25.18 -9.25
CA ILE A 496 11.80 24.20 -8.54
C ILE A 496 12.96 23.82 -9.47
N THR A 497 14.18 24.12 -9.06
CA THR A 497 15.40 23.83 -9.81
C THR A 497 16.19 22.75 -9.09
N CYS A 498 16.44 21.66 -9.80
CA CYS A 498 17.25 20.54 -9.32
C CYS A 498 18.64 20.64 -9.94
N ALA A 499 19.68 20.64 -9.11
CA ALA A 499 21.06 20.55 -9.58
C ALA A 499 21.29 19.22 -10.31
N ALA A 500 22.29 19.16 -11.20
CA ALA A 500 22.64 17.91 -11.86
C ALA A 500 22.94 16.78 -10.85
N ASN A 501 22.47 15.57 -11.16
CA ASN A 501 22.78 14.37 -10.44
C ASN A 501 23.93 13.64 -11.16
N SER A 502 24.97 13.26 -10.42
CA SER A 502 26.12 12.51 -10.95
C SER A 502 26.21 11.09 -10.39
N GLY A 503 25.21 10.65 -9.62
CA GLY A 503 25.17 9.34 -8.95
C GLY A 503 23.86 8.60 -9.18
N ASP A 504 23.47 7.76 -8.22
CA ASP A 504 22.21 7.00 -8.25
C ASP A 504 20.99 7.92 -8.20
N ALA A 505 19.82 7.37 -8.55
CA ALA A 505 18.55 8.11 -8.46
C ALA A 505 18.33 8.61 -7.03
N ARG A 506 17.82 9.84 -6.92
CA ARG A 506 17.63 10.52 -5.63
C ARG A 506 16.25 11.17 -5.53
N GLN A 507 15.76 11.31 -4.30
CA GLN A 507 14.46 11.89 -3.98
C GLN A 507 14.60 12.95 -2.89
N GLY A 508 13.80 14.01 -2.97
CA GLY A 508 13.68 15.06 -1.97
C GLY A 508 12.27 15.64 -1.97
N LYS A 509 12.03 16.65 -1.13
CA LYS A 509 10.70 17.27 -0.98
C LYS A 509 10.78 18.80 -0.93
N VAL A 510 9.69 19.44 -1.31
CA VAL A 510 9.42 20.87 -1.06
C VAL A 510 8.20 20.97 -0.14
N ILE A 511 8.36 21.65 0.99
CA ILE A 511 7.33 21.83 2.02
C ILE A 511 6.74 23.24 1.89
N VAL A 512 5.44 23.33 1.64
CA VAL A 512 4.70 24.60 1.51
C VAL A 512 3.86 24.84 2.76
N LYS A 513 4.00 26.02 3.36
CA LYS A 513 3.27 26.44 4.58
C LYS A 513 2.55 27.76 4.34
N GLY A 514 1.46 28.00 5.06
CA GLY A 514 0.78 29.29 5.04
C GLY A 514 -0.50 29.26 5.86
N GLY A 515 -0.78 30.37 6.53
CA GLY A 515 -1.98 30.49 7.36
C GLY A 515 -2.10 29.41 8.44
N ASN A 516 -3.20 28.65 8.44
CA ASN A 516 -3.42 27.52 9.35
C ASN A 516 -2.68 26.22 8.94
N VAL A 517 -1.96 26.19 7.83
CA VAL A 517 -1.11 25.06 7.42
C VAL A 517 0.29 25.22 8.02
N THR A 518 0.48 24.78 9.27
CA THR A 518 1.73 24.97 10.04
C THR A 518 2.77 23.87 9.83
N ASP A 519 2.34 22.62 9.64
CA ASP A 519 3.25 21.49 9.44
C ASP A 519 3.76 21.42 8.00
N GLY A 520 2.93 21.88 7.06
CA GLY A 520 3.26 22.07 5.66
C GLY A 520 2.78 20.92 4.77
N LEU A 521 2.50 21.24 3.51
CA LEU A 521 2.13 20.27 2.48
C LEU A 521 3.34 19.96 1.59
N GLU A 522 3.48 18.70 1.17
CA GLU A 522 4.68 18.20 0.50
C GLU A 522 4.51 18.13 -1.03
N ILE A 523 5.53 18.59 -1.75
CA ILE A 523 5.75 18.31 -3.18
C ILE A 523 6.97 17.40 -3.29
N THR A 524 6.77 16.16 -3.74
CA THR A 524 7.82 15.17 -3.96
C THR A 524 8.62 15.51 -5.21
N VAL A 525 9.95 15.45 -5.10
CA VAL A 525 10.88 15.71 -6.21
C VAL A 525 11.74 14.47 -6.42
N ASN A 526 11.62 13.83 -7.57
CA ASN A 526 12.49 12.72 -7.95
C ASN A 526 13.48 13.17 -9.01
N GLN A 527 14.71 12.66 -8.94
CA GLN A 527 15.71 12.87 -9.96
C GLN A 527 16.39 11.56 -10.35
N GLU A 528 16.45 11.28 -11.65
CA GLU A 528 17.05 10.07 -12.18
C GLU A 528 18.55 9.95 -11.93
N GLN A 529 19.07 8.73 -12.01
CA GLN A 529 20.50 8.44 -11.95
C GLN A 529 21.26 9.00 -13.16
N TYR A 530 22.52 9.38 -12.94
CA TYR A 530 23.43 9.69 -14.03
C TYR A 530 23.78 8.44 -14.83
N THR A 531 23.71 8.55 -16.15
CA THR A 531 24.30 7.57 -17.07
C THR A 531 25.28 8.30 -17.97
N GLU A 532 26.50 7.78 -18.11
CA GLU A 532 27.52 8.41 -18.93
C GLU A 532 27.01 8.71 -20.36
N PRO A 533 27.27 9.92 -20.90
CA PRO A 533 26.92 10.26 -22.26
C PRO A 533 27.61 9.29 -23.22
N VAL A 534 26.83 8.72 -24.14
CA VAL A 534 27.41 7.98 -25.27
C VAL A 534 28.15 9.00 -26.13
N THR A 535 29.45 8.80 -26.41
CA THR A 535 30.22 9.69 -27.30
C THR A 535 29.77 9.62 -28.77
N ALA A 536 28.81 8.74 -29.08
CA ALA A 536 28.25 8.61 -30.40
C ALA A 536 27.31 9.78 -30.72
N THR A 537 27.30 10.14 -31.99
CA THR A 537 26.48 11.20 -32.55
C THR A 537 25.25 10.63 -33.26
N ILE A 538 24.28 11.49 -33.57
CA ILE A 538 23.15 11.14 -34.45
C ILE A 538 23.67 10.60 -35.79
N LYS A 539 24.78 11.12 -36.30
CA LYS A 539 25.43 10.64 -37.53
C LYS A 539 25.94 9.20 -37.41
N ASP A 540 26.60 8.86 -36.30
CA ASP A 540 27.08 7.50 -36.07
C ASP A 540 25.92 6.50 -36.00
N PHE A 541 24.82 6.89 -35.34
CA PHE A 541 23.59 6.11 -35.35
C PHE A 541 23.02 5.97 -36.75
N ALA A 542 22.88 7.08 -37.49
CA ALA A 542 22.31 7.07 -38.83
C ALA A 542 23.07 6.11 -39.76
N GLN A 543 24.41 6.11 -39.72
CA GLN A 543 25.25 5.24 -40.56
C GLN A 543 25.02 3.75 -40.32
N GLU A 544 24.76 3.37 -39.06
CA GLU A 544 24.44 1.99 -38.70
C GLU A 544 22.96 1.66 -38.96
N TYR A 545 22.06 2.57 -38.60
CA TYR A 545 20.61 2.39 -38.69
C TYR A 545 20.13 2.18 -40.12
N VAL A 546 20.67 2.90 -41.11
CA VAL A 546 20.25 2.78 -42.52
C VAL A 546 20.49 1.38 -43.11
N LYS A 547 21.36 0.55 -42.50
CA LYS A 547 21.58 -0.84 -42.91
C LYS A 547 20.32 -1.70 -42.77
N ILE A 548 19.34 -1.28 -41.97
CA ILE A 548 18.04 -1.94 -41.85
C ILE A 548 17.28 -1.98 -43.18
N ILE A 549 17.51 -1.00 -44.07
CA ILE A 549 16.90 -0.95 -45.40
C ILE A 549 17.39 -2.12 -46.24
N ASP A 550 18.68 -2.47 -46.15
CA ASP A 550 19.25 -3.61 -46.87
C ASP A 550 18.73 -4.92 -46.30
N GLN A 551 18.55 -5.02 -44.97
CA GLN A 551 17.91 -6.19 -44.36
C GLN A 551 16.49 -6.38 -44.90
N TRP A 552 15.67 -5.33 -44.88
CA TRP A 552 14.33 -5.36 -45.44
C TRP A 552 14.32 -5.75 -46.92
N ALA A 553 15.18 -5.14 -47.74
CA ALA A 553 15.23 -5.38 -49.17
C ALA A 553 15.72 -6.79 -49.55
N THR A 554 16.51 -7.45 -48.71
CA THR A 554 17.11 -8.77 -49.02
C THR A 554 16.36 -9.95 -48.42
N HIS A 555 15.57 -9.74 -47.35
CA HIS A 555 14.80 -10.80 -46.71
C HIS A 555 13.38 -10.81 -47.24
N VAL A 556 13.00 -11.95 -47.83
CA VAL A 556 11.67 -12.19 -48.40
C VAL A 556 11.06 -13.40 -47.73
N GLY A 557 9.78 -13.31 -47.34
CA GLY A 557 9.09 -14.40 -46.67
C GLY A 557 7.58 -14.23 -46.70
N THR A 558 6.88 -15.17 -46.07
CA THR A 558 5.43 -15.09 -45.86
C THR A 558 5.16 -14.37 -44.55
N ILE A 559 4.33 -13.32 -44.59
CA ILE A 559 3.94 -12.54 -43.42
C ILE A 559 2.44 -12.70 -43.21
N ASN A 560 2.05 -13.09 -41.99
CA ASN A 560 0.65 -13.19 -41.57
C ASN A 560 0.23 -11.83 -41.00
N ARG A 561 -0.66 -11.10 -41.68
CA ARG A 561 -1.27 -9.89 -41.11
C ARG A 561 -2.25 -10.28 -39.99
N LEU A 562 -2.62 -9.34 -39.13
CA LEU A 562 -3.70 -9.55 -38.17
C LEU A 562 -5.06 -9.31 -38.83
N SER A 563 -6.00 -10.23 -38.57
CA SER A 563 -7.43 -10.09 -38.83
C SER A 563 -8.16 -10.12 -37.49
N ASN A 564 -8.89 -9.07 -37.13
CA ASN A 564 -9.57 -8.96 -35.81
C ASN A 564 -8.66 -9.24 -34.58
N TRP A 565 -7.43 -8.74 -34.60
CA TRP A 565 -6.43 -8.93 -33.53
C TRP A 565 -5.87 -10.35 -33.38
N GLU A 566 -6.17 -11.26 -34.32
CA GLU A 566 -5.59 -12.60 -34.39
C GLU A 566 -4.70 -12.77 -35.65
N LEU A 567 -3.64 -13.57 -35.56
CA LEU A 567 -2.78 -13.88 -36.71
C LEU A 567 -3.57 -14.64 -37.78
N ALA A 568 -3.45 -14.20 -39.03
CA ALA A 568 -4.00 -14.89 -40.19
C ALA A 568 -3.54 -16.36 -40.22
N LYS A 569 -4.49 -17.26 -40.48
CA LYS A 569 -4.30 -18.72 -40.61
C LYS A 569 -4.12 -19.08 -42.09
N ASP A 570 -3.46 -20.21 -42.35
CA ASP A 570 -3.18 -20.70 -43.71
C ASP A 570 -4.43 -20.68 -44.60
N GLY A 571 -4.36 -19.94 -45.71
CA GLY A 571 -5.46 -19.71 -46.66
C GLY A 571 -6.23 -18.40 -46.48
N ASP A 572 -5.94 -17.62 -45.43
CA ASP A 572 -6.55 -16.31 -45.21
C ASP A 572 -6.04 -15.27 -46.23
N GLN A 573 -6.92 -14.33 -46.61
CA GLN A 573 -6.64 -13.21 -47.53
C GLN A 573 -5.59 -12.23 -46.98
N ASP A 574 -5.31 -12.34 -45.68
CA ASP A 574 -4.41 -11.53 -44.89
C ASP A 574 -2.98 -12.13 -44.82
N ILE A 575 -2.71 -13.23 -45.54
CA ILE A 575 -1.36 -13.77 -45.76
C ILE A 575 -0.71 -13.08 -46.95
N VAL A 576 0.45 -12.46 -46.73
CA VAL A 576 1.25 -11.84 -47.78
C VAL A 576 2.45 -12.72 -48.10
N GLU A 577 2.40 -13.39 -49.25
CA GLU A 577 3.54 -14.13 -49.77
C GLU A 577 4.58 -13.18 -50.38
N ASN A 578 5.85 -13.58 -50.29
CA ASN A 578 6.98 -12.85 -50.86
C ASN A 578 7.10 -11.39 -50.35
N ALA A 579 6.71 -11.15 -49.10
CA ALA A 579 6.84 -9.85 -48.46
C ALA A 579 8.26 -9.63 -47.94
N HIS A 580 8.74 -8.40 -48.09
CA HIS A 580 10.00 -7.93 -47.52
C HIS A 580 9.85 -7.67 -46.01
N TYR A 581 10.79 -8.14 -45.19
CA TYR A 581 10.74 -7.98 -43.73
C TYR A 581 12.13 -7.75 -43.12
N VAL A 582 12.16 -7.21 -41.89
CA VAL A 582 13.39 -7.11 -41.09
C VAL A 582 13.42 -8.27 -40.09
N PRO A 583 14.50 -9.07 -40.03
CA PRO A 583 14.64 -10.12 -39.02
C PRO A 583 14.53 -9.59 -37.58
N ASN A 584 13.84 -10.33 -36.70
CA ASN A 584 13.61 -9.90 -35.31
C ASN A 584 14.88 -9.82 -34.45
N ASP A 585 15.93 -10.53 -34.86
CA ASP A 585 17.25 -10.55 -34.21
C ASP A 585 18.22 -9.51 -34.81
N PHE A 586 17.77 -8.71 -35.77
CA PHE A 586 18.56 -7.62 -36.30
C PHE A 586 18.86 -6.58 -35.20
N THR A 587 20.13 -6.27 -35.02
CA THR A 587 20.63 -5.29 -34.07
C THR A 587 21.70 -4.43 -34.74
N ILE A 588 21.87 -3.22 -34.23
CA ILE A 588 22.98 -2.34 -34.61
C ILE A 588 23.83 -2.01 -33.38
N THR A 589 25.10 -1.67 -33.58
CA THR A 589 25.98 -1.25 -32.49
C THR A 589 26.45 0.18 -32.73
N VAL A 590 26.16 1.07 -31.79
CA VAL A 590 26.47 2.50 -31.89
C VAL A 590 27.11 2.95 -30.57
N GLY A 591 28.31 3.53 -30.64
CA GLY A 591 29.03 3.98 -29.44
C GLY A 591 29.28 2.89 -28.40
N GLY A 592 29.40 1.63 -28.82
CA GLY A 592 29.56 0.48 -27.94
C GLY A 592 28.26 -0.07 -27.32
N LYS A 593 27.11 0.58 -27.52
CA LYS A 593 25.79 0.06 -27.13
C LYS A 593 25.16 -0.72 -28.28
N THR A 594 24.71 -1.94 -28.01
CA THR A 594 23.85 -2.71 -28.93
C THR A 594 22.41 -2.23 -28.80
N LEU A 595 21.83 -1.78 -29.90
CA LEU A 595 20.43 -1.33 -29.97
C LEU A 595 19.57 -2.44 -30.57
N LYS A 596 18.52 -2.83 -29.84
CA LYS A 596 17.46 -3.72 -30.34
C LYS A 596 16.42 -2.90 -31.10
N THR A 597 15.49 -3.58 -31.77
CA THR A 597 14.47 -2.93 -32.62
C THR A 597 13.67 -1.83 -31.93
N GLY A 598 13.30 -2.01 -30.66
CA GLY A 598 12.65 -1.00 -29.82
C GLY A 598 13.50 0.25 -29.59
N ASP A 599 14.77 0.04 -29.24
CA ASP A 599 15.73 1.12 -29.04
C ASP A 599 16.04 1.85 -30.34
N MET A 600 16.15 1.12 -31.45
CA MET A 600 16.36 1.70 -32.77
C MET A 600 15.22 2.66 -33.14
N LEU A 601 13.97 2.26 -32.91
CA LEU A 601 12.81 3.11 -33.21
C LEU A 601 12.81 4.37 -32.34
N GLU A 602 12.99 4.23 -31.03
CA GLU A 602 13.01 5.36 -30.11
C GLU A 602 14.15 6.33 -30.44
N THR A 603 15.36 5.80 -30.67
CA THR A 603 16.54 6.60 -31.02
C THR A 603 16.32 7.35 -32.32
N ALA A 604 15.73 6.70 -33.33
CA ALA A 604 15.39 7.33 -34.61
C ALA A 604 14.38 8.47 -34.43
N LEU A 605 13.35 8.26 -33.61
CA LEU A 605 12.31 9.23 -33.30
C LEU A 605 12.84 10.49 -32.63
N ARG A 606 13.58 10.31 -31.53
CA ARG A 606 14.17 11.43 -30.78
C ARG A 606 15.19 12.19 -31.62
N SER A 607 16.05 11.47 -32.32
CA SER A 607 17.06 12.08 -33.20
C SER A 607 16.41 12.88 -34.33
N TYR A 608 15.33 12.35 -34.93
CA TYR A 608 14.54 13.07 -35.92
C TYR A 608 13.96 14.37 -35.34
N LEU A 609 13.33 14.30 -34.17
CA LEU A 609 12.72 15.46 -33.52
C LEU A 609 13.74 16.56 -33.20
N LEU A 610 14.92 16.19 -32.69
CA LEU A 610 16.03 17.12 -32.46
C LEU A 610 16.49 17.83 -33.74
N LEU A 611 16.68 17.07 -34.84
CA LEU A 611 17.03 17.62 -36.15
C LEU A 611 15.94 18.56 -36.72
N ARG A 612 14.70 18.39 -36.27
CA ARG A 612 13.54 19.18 -36.70
C ARG A 612 13.28 20.41 -35.81
N GLY A 613 14.05 20.61 -34.73
CA GLY A 613 13.87 21.74 -33.80
C GLY A 613 12.81 21.49 -32.73
N TRP A 614 12.74 20.27 -32.24
CA TRP A 614 11.97 19.89 -31.06
C TRP A 614 12.93 19.35 -29.98
N ASP A 615 12.54 19.33 -28.71
CA ASP A 615 13.43 18.87 -27.63
C ASP A 615 13.68 17.34 -27.64
N GLY A 616 12.89 16.58 -28.39
CA GLY A 616 13.00 15.13 -28.48
C GLY A 616 12.67 14.40 -27.19
N ASN A 617 12.00 15.07 -26.25
CA ASN A 617 11.56 14.52 -24.98
C ASN A 617 10.05 14.29 -24.98
N GLU A 618 9.62 13.41 -24.08
CA GLU A 618 8.21 13.11 -23.92
C GLU A 618 7.50 14.25 -23.17
N THR A 619 6.17 14.30 -23.27
CA THR A 619 5.36 15.35 -22.61
C THR A 619 4.10 14.80 -21.93
N GLU A 620 3.97 13.48 -21.86
CA GLU A 620 2.82 12.72 -21.35
C GLU A 620 1.50 12.98 -22.11
N LEU A 621 1.51 13.91 -23.07
CA LEU A 621 0.34 14.35 -23.83
C LEU A 621 0.34 13.78 -25.24
N ALA A 622 -0.80 13.31 -25.73
CA ALA A 622 -0.90 12.83 -27.10
C ALA A 622 -0.95 13.99 -28.12
N GLY A 623 -0.11 13.96 -29.16
CA GLY A 623 -0.34 14.72 -30.40
C GLY A 623 0.72 15.73 -30.84
N LEU A 624 0.53 16.27 -32.05
CA LEU A 624 1.34 17.31 -32.68
C LEU A 624 1.30 18.64 -31.89
N GLY A 625 2.46 19.27 -31.75
CA GLY A 625 2.63 20.57 -31.09
C GLY A 625 2.70 20.49 -29.56
N LYS A 626 2.84 19.28 -29.00
CA LYS A 626 2.94 19.06 -27.55
C LYS A 626 4.38 19.02 -27.07
N ILE A 627 5.27 18.42 -27.87
CA ILE A 627 6.70 18.47 -27.63
C ILE A 627 7.18 19.93 -27.77
N PRO A 628 7.92 20.49 -26.80
CA PRO A 628 8.49 21.83 -26.89
C PRO A 628 9.36 22.02 -28.14
N THR A 629 9.23 23.18 -28.77
CA THR A 629 10.12 23.60 -29.85
C THR A 629 11.46 24.06 -29.29
N THR A 630 12.54 23.69 -29.97
CA THR A 630 13.92 24.09 -29.67
C THR A 630 14.62 24.60 -30.93
N THR A 631 15.91 24.92 -30.83
CA THR A 631 16.72 25.18 -32.02
C THR A 631 17.11 23.84 -32.67
N PRO A 632 16.87 23.65 -33.98
CA PRO A 632 17.32 22.45 -34.68
C PRO A 632 18.81 22.17 -34.42
N VAL A 633 19.12 20.93 -34.10
CA VAL A 633 20.52 20.51 -33.89
C VAL A 633 21.15 20.05 -35.20
N ASP A 634 22.49 20.01 -35.23
CA ASP A 634 23.25 19.41 -36.33
C ASP A 634 23.31 17.87 -36.20
N ILE A 635 23.51 17.15 -37.31
CA ILE A 635 23.61 15.68 -37.31
C ILE A 635 24.80 15.15 -36.48
N ASN A 636 25.80 15.99 -36.17
CA ASN A 636 26.90 15.62 -35.27
C ASN A 636 26.56 15.87 -33.78
N ALA A 637 25.32 16.21 -33.45
CA ALA A 637 24.87 16.32 -32.07
C ALA A 637 24.94 14.96 -31.33
N PRO A 638 25.08 14.96 -30.00
CA PRO A 638 25.07 13.74 -29.20
C PRO A 638 23.81 12.90 -29.43
N LEU A 639 23.98 11.58 -29.39
CA LEU A 639 22.87 10.65 -29.56
C LEU A 639 21.92 10.70 -28.34
N PRO A 640 20.59 10.83 -28.54
CA PRO A 640 19.64 10.76 -27.44
C PRO A 640 19.62 9.37 -26.80
N LYS A 641 19.35 9.33 -25.50
CA LYS A 641 19.26 8.09 -24.72
C LYS A 641 17.95 7.35 -25.04
N ALA A 642 18.06 6.04 -25.30
CA ALA A 642 16.92 5.12 -25.38
C ALA A 642 16.64 4.47 -24.02
N HIS A 643 15.38 4.10 -23.79
CA HIS A 643 14.83 3.63 -22.50
C HIS A 643 14.57 2.11 -22.47
N ASP A 644 15.22 1.36 -23.35
CA ASP A 644 15.11 -0.10 -23.47
C ASP A 644 13.65 -0.56 -23.75
N PHE A 645 12.95 0.22 -24.58
CA PHE A 645 11.58 -0.05 -24.98
C PHE A 645 11.47 -1.33 -25.80
N THR A 646 10.34 -2.01 -25.66
CA THR A 646 10.00 -3.21 -26.44
C THR A 646 8.91 -2.90 -27.46
N PHE A 647 8.72 -3.78 -28.44
CA PHE A 647 7.56 -3.73 -29.31
C PHE A 647 6.47 -4.63 -28.72
N GLY A 648 5.22 -4.17 -28.71
CA GLY A 648 4.10 -5.03 -28.32
C GLY A 648 3.88 -6.12 -29.37
N SER A 649 3.71 -5.67 -30.62
CA SER A 649 3.72 -6.49 -31.83
C SER A 649 4.18 -5.61 -33.01
N PRO A 650 5.32 -5.93 -33.67
CA PRO A 650 5.80 -5.19 -34.85
C PRO A 650 4.96 -5.56 -36.07
N LEU A 651 3.72 -5.09 -36.10
CA LEU A 651 2.82 -5.38 -37.22
C LEU A 651 3.31 -4.62 -38.44
N ILE A 652 3.52 -5.33 -39.55
CA ILE A 652 3.92 -4.67 -40.79
C ILE A 652 2.67 -4.04 -41.43
N GLU A 653 1.49 -4.69 -41.37
CA GLU A 653 0.21 -4.17 -41.90
C GLU A 653 -1.02 -4.77 -41.19
N THR A 654 -2.07 -3.99 -40.94
CA THR A 654 -3.37 -4.45 -40.37
C THR A 654 -4.50 -4.21 -41.37
N SER A 655 -5.49 -5.11 -41.41
CA SER A 655 -6.74 -4.91 -42.18
C SER A 655 -7.71 -3.95 -41.48
N ASN A 656 -7.57 -3.78 -40.16
CA ASN A 656 -8.35 -2.83 -39.36
C ASN A 656 -7.76 -1.42 -39.41
N GLY A 657 -8.49 -0.46 -39.99
CA GLY A 657 -8.18 0.98 -39.97
C GLY A 657 -7.62 1.56 -41.28
N GLY A 658 -7.37 0.72 -42.30
CA GLY A 658 -6.83 1.15 -43.59
C GLY A 658 -5.32 1.45 -43.56
N TYR A 659 -4.66 1.27 -44.71
CA TYR A 659 -3.26 1.68 -44.90
C TYR A 659 -3.13 3.20 -44.77
N PHE A 660 -1.94 3.71 -44.43
CA PHE A 660 -1.69 5.15 -44.57
C PHE A 660 -1.90 5.59 -46.03
N PHE A 661 -2.83 6.52 -46.25
CA PHE A 661 -3.16 7.09 -47.55
C PHE A 661 -3.31 8.61 -47.47
N MET A 662 -3.17 9.28 -48.61
CA MET A 662 -3.53 10.69 -48.76
C MET A 662 -4.94 10.81 -49.30
N LEU A 663 -5.67 11.83 -48.87
CA LEU A 663 -6.97 12.20 -49.41
C LEU A 663 -6.82 13.44 -50.30
N VAL A 664 -6.94 13.27 -51.61
CA VAL A 664 -7.02 14.40 -52.56
C VAL A 664 -8.46 14.49 -53.05
N ASN A 665 -9.14 15.60 -52.73
CA ASN A 665 -10.57 15.79 -53.02
C ASN A 665 -11.49 14.68 -52.47
N GLY A 666 -11.14 14.10 -51.32
CA GLY A 666 -11.90 13.00 -50.70
C GLY A 666 -11.73 11.63 -51.36
N GLN A 667 -10.75 11.47 -52.25
CA GLN A 667 -10.37 10.19 -52.85
C GLN A 667 -9.02 9.73 -52.31
N GLU A 668 -8.89 8.41 -52.06
CA GLU A 668 -7.63 7.79 -51.65
C GLU A 668 -6.60 7.86 -52.79
N VAL A 669 -5.41 8.36 -52.46
CA VAL A 669 -4.26 8.38 -53.38
C VAL A 669 -3.02 7.89 -52.65
N TYR A 670 -2.29 6.99 -53.30
CA TYR A 670 -0.97 6.56 -52.88
C TYR A 670 0.05 7.64 -53.27
N GLY A 671 0.78 8.22 -52.32
CA GLY A 671 1.80 9.22 -52.64
C GLY A 671 2.76 9.54 -51.50
N GLN A 672 3.50 10.65 -51.66
CA GLN A 672 4.67 11.02 -50.85
C GLN A 672 4.26 11.60 -49.49
N ALA A 673 4.90 11.13 -48.41
CA ALA A 673 4.68 11.69 -47.07
C ALA A 673 5.41 13.05 -46.92
N ASP A 674 4.71 14.06 -46.40
CA ASP A 674 5.31 15.34 -46.01
C ASP A 674 6.04 15.16 -44.66
N LEU A 675 7.10 15.96 -44.41
CA LEU A 675 7.77 16.03 -43.12
C LEU A 675 6.79 16.31 -41.98
N LYS A 676 5.71 17.07 -42.21
CA LYS A 676 4.68 17.31 -41.18
C LYS A 676 4.02 16.03 -40.67
N VAL A 677 3.87 15.02 -41.54
CA VAL A 677 3.34 13.70 -41.16
C VAL A 677 4.32 13.00 -40.22
N LEU A 678 5.61 13.04 -40.55
CA LEU A 678 6.66 12.49 -39.72
C LEU A 678 6.80 13.26 -38.39
N ASP A 679 6.65 14.59 -38.39
CA ASP A 679 6.61 15.41 -37.18
C ASP A 679 5.46 14.97 -36.27
N ASN A 680 4.23 14.89 -36.79
CA ASN A 680 3.05 14.45 -36.02
C ASN A 680 3.23 13.03 -35.48
N TRP A 681 3.72 12.12 -36.30
CA TRP A 681 3.92 10.75 -35.88
C TRP A 681 4.98 10.62 -34.80
N ALA A 682 6.13 11.27 -34.98
CA ALA A 682 7.23 11.19 -34.05
C ALA A 682 6.84 11.67 -32.65
N GLN A 683 6.10 12.78 -32.58
CA GLN A 683 5.62 13.33 -31.31
C GLN A 683 4.63 12.37 -30.62
N ARG A 684 3.77 11.67 -31.37
CA ARG A 684 2.81 10.71 -30.80
C ARG A 684 3.47 9.41 -30.36
N ALA A 685 4.33 8.85 -31.21
CA ALA A 685 4.96 7.56 -30.98
C ALA A 685 5.96 7.62 -29.82
N LEU A 686 6.60 8.77 -29.59
CA LEU A 686 7.52 8.96 -28.47
C LEU A 686 6.82 8.94 -27.11
N ASN A 687 5.63 9.54 -26.99
CA ASN A 687 4.93 9.67 -25.69
C ASN A 687 4.26 8.37 -25.24
N TRP A 688 3.90 7.47 -26.17
CA TRP A 688 3.11 6.28 -25.87
C TRP A 688 3.77 5.29 -24.88
N PRO A 689 5.05 4.87 -25.06
CA PRO A 689 5.62 3.81 -24.24
C PRO A 689 5.77 4.17 -22.76
N PHE A 690 5.86 5.46 -22.44
CA PHE A 690 6.01 5.96 -21.07
C PHE A 690 4.80 5.67 -20.19
N THR A 691 3.61 5.54 -20.78
CA THR A 691 2.35 5.21 -20.08
C THR A 691 1.88 3.77 -20.34
N HIS A 692 2.65 2.96 -21.08
CA HIS A 692 2.24 1.64 -21.56
C HIS A 692 3.36 0.61 -21.43
N ASP A 693 3.84 0.37 -20.21
CA ASP A 693 4.81 -0.70 -19.85
C ASP A 693 6.10 -0.70 -20.70
N LYS A 694 6.57 0.47 -21.12
CA LYS A 694 7.75 0.59 -22.00
C LYS A 694 7.58 -0.13 -23.35
N VAL A 695 6.34 -0.19 -23.84
CA VAL A 695 5.97 -0.86 -25.09
C VAL A 695 5.62 0.18 -26.16
N HIS A 696 6.31 0.13 -27.31
CA HIS A 696 5.92 0.87 -28.51
C HIS A 696 4.53 0.46 -28.98
N SER A 697 3.68 1.44 -29.29
CA SER A 697 2.36 1.17 -29.85
C SER A 697 2.47 0.36 -31.13
N ASN A 698 1.58 -0.61 -31.30
CA ASN A 698 1.48 -1.42 -32.51
C ASN A 698 1.04 -0.56 -33.71
N LEU A 699 0.17 0.43 -33.47
CA LEU A 699 -0.38 1.34 -34.46
C LEU A 699 -0.48 2.77 -33.91
N CYS A 700 -0.05 3.73 -34.70
CA CYS A 700 -0.21 5.16 -34.42
C CYS A 700 -1.00 5.80 -35.56
N GLY A 701 -2.07 6.56 -35.25
CA GLY A 701 -2.84 7.30 -36.25
C GLY A 701 -4.37 7.13 -36.27
N TYR A 702 -5.01 6.71 -35.16
CA TYR A 702 -6.47 6.71 -35.05
C TYR A 702 -7.10 8.05 -35.47
N ASN A 703 -8.34 8.02 -35.99
CA ASN A 703 -9.08 9.17 -36.55
C ASN A 703 -9.05 10.47 -35.70
N SER A 704 -8.81 10.38 -34.38
CA SER A 704 -8.60 11.54 -33.52
C SER A 704 -7.22 12.17 -33.73
N GLY A 705 -7.19 13.35 -34.36
CA GLY A 705 -5.98 14.17 -34.52
C GLY A 705 -5.10 13.80 -35.71
N GLN A 706 -5.68 13.29 -36.79
CA GLN A 706 -5.00 13.19 -38.10
C GLN A 706 -4.75 14.59 -38.69
N LEU A 707 -3.68 14.71 -39.50
CA LEU A 707 -3.43 15.92 -40.28
C LEU A 707 -4.43 16.03 -41.42
N GLU A 708 -4.87 17.25 -41.72
CA GLU A 708 -5.74 17.51 -42.88
C GLU A 708 -5.10 16.94 -44.16
N GLY A 709 -5.87 16.16 -44.92
CA GLY A 709 -5.40 15.49 -46.15
C GLY A 709 -4.75 14.11 -45.95
N TYR A 710 -4.65 13.61 -44.71
CA TYR A 710 -4.06 12.30 -44.41
C TYR A 710 -5.02 11.41 -43.63
N GLY A 711 -5.03 10.11 -43.93
CA GLY A 711 -5.87 9.12 -43.26
C GLY A 711 -5.17 7.76 -43.09
N GLY A 712 -5.77 6.91 -42.27
CA GLY A 712 -5.28 5.56 -41.96
C GLY A 712 -4.29 5.49 -40.78
N CYS A 713 -3.74 4.30 -40.55
CA CYS A 713 -2.82 4.02 -39.45
C CYS A 713 -1.38 3.79 -39.93
N PHE A 714 -0.43 4.08 -39.05
CA PHE A 714 0.99 3.88 -39.26
C PHE A 714 1.51 2.85 -38.24
N SER A 715 1.97 1.70 -38.71
CA SER A 715 2.54 0.70 -37.82
C SER A 715 3.96 1.06 -37.39
N SER A 716 4.36 0.63 -36.21
CA SER A 716 5.71 0.88 -35.69
C SER A 716 6.81 0.20 -36.53
N GLY A 717 6.51 -0.94 -37.17
CA GLY A 717 7.41 -1.57 -38.14
C GLY A 717 7.62 -0.74 -39.42
N ARG A 718 6.55 -0.18 -39.99
CA ARG A 718 6.64 0.70 -41.16
C ARG A 718 7.34 2.01 -40.82
N ALA A 719 7.14 2.50 -39.61
CA ALA A 719 7.82 3.68 -39.14
C ALA A 719 9.32 3.49 -39.00
N LEU A 720 9.73 2.37 -38.40
CA LEU A 720 11.13 1.99 -38.32
C LEU A 720 11.82 2.04 -39.69
N LEU A 721 11.17 1.62 -40.78
CA LEU A 721 11.73 1.75 -42.13
C LEU A 721 11.66 3.18 -42.68
N THR A 722 10.58 3.89 -42.42
CA THR A 722 10.37 5.26 -42.94
C THR A 722 11.39 6.24 -42.38
N TYR A 723 11.70 6.18 -41.08
CA TYR A 723 12.76 7.00 -40.50
C TYR A 723 14.15 6.58 -41.00
N ALA A 724 14.39 5.31 -41.27
CA ALA A 724 15.64 4.89 -41.90
C ALA A 724 15.83 5.54 -43.28
N PHE A 725 14.78 5.64 -44.11
CA PHE A 725 14.86 6.37 -45.38
C PHE A 725 15.13 7.87 -45.20
N PHE A 726 14.57 8.49 -44.17
CA PHE A 726 14.89 9.88 -43.80
C PHE A 726 16.38 10.02 -43.46
N PHE A 727 16.92 9.17 -42.59
CA PHE A 727 18.35 9.23 -42.23
C PHE A 727 19.27 8.92 -43.43
N LYS A 728 18.85 8.01 -44.33
CA LYS A 728 19.58 7.76 -45.59
C LYS A 728 19.62 8.97 -46.51
N TYR A 729 18.60 9.82 -46.50
CA TYR A 729 18.60 11.08 -47.24
C TYR A 729 19.47 12.15 -46.57
N MET A 730 19.55 12.15 -45.24
CA MET A 730 20.37 13.10 -44.47
C MET A 730 21.88 12.80 -44.54
N LEU A 731 22.25 11.52 -44.66
CA LEU A 731 23.64 11.07 -44.88
C LEU A 731 24.09 11.31 -46.32
#